data_AF-A0A7Y0ERC3-F1
#
_entry.id   AF-A0A7Y0ERC3-F1
#
_cell.length_a   1.000
_cell.length_b   1.000
_cell.length_c   1.000
_cell.angle_alpha   90.00
_cell.angle_beta   90.00
_cell.angle_gamma   90.00
#
_symmetry.space_group_name_H-M   'P 1'
#
loop_
_entity.id
_entity.type
_entity.pdbx_description
1 polymer ?
#
loop_
_entity_poly.entity_id
_entity_poly.type
_entity_poly.pdbx_seq_one_letter_code
_entity_poly.pdbx_strand_id
1 'polypeptide(L)'
;MTGNKNAWRAPLAGLASVAMIATMGVAAATANAASDLTPNENDQYFGVAVYRKDQPWKAVKQYGFNYVYGQTFDLSKVANPYSALNDGKVLTGYSYDLAGKNVAKPGFAVKGDTKLYAQYADAVNVTFKGASFGGADKTIEIAKGSGVTAADYAAVTEPTAPAGEVFAGWKLTDDKDAEDLYTGEALNSDTILYPVFRVYSSEENQNNASQVFFDVPDNTTDDATLYTLDGKPFPAYRAPAGTWLDASGNSYDFSAPIDSDANVAYNPSNNGEGADLILTAATAASDKSWTVNYDFGKPNGTKVDPTNDVAGSDVFNTDGDQVSGEYLAADDKAEQPADPAVKNAVFTGWYDAAGNKVDFNVPVSQQPAADTEHRFLEVHAGWDTKNVAAVVYYYNYKEQGWSLPIVGEAAGRVTPKTGKALDYVTTGNAISQPTGVEDYFQTAADKDHGTYTSRKVVAWQSVADGAVVTKLTASTAVYAKWDSAASIFVNGNGGSFSNGNNGIYATKTDSQRWQDVVETPTRAGYTFTFWTNADKTLRANLFDGYYYDAAGKKVSLIADGSEILANWVENNQDKLGSQIYQYNLSFTSKSFDVAKLVKEGYTKASATKFVDEMYKLEDEYQAYLRLTDAQEKKDAAAKLTVKIAAAEKLLVRQDAAEVPAGTEPVYRAYNPYMKVGSTHLFTTDEQEYKAAKDAGWIGEGIAFYTTTSKDAQKVYRLYNKYDGSHHYTTDKAERDNLLEVGWTDEGVAWYAASDAPDSVYRAYNKYNGEHLFTLDADEMKNIVSVGWIDEGVAFKATAAE
;
A
#
# COMPACT_ATOMS: atom_id res chain seq x y z
N MET A 1 21.38 -58.72 0.31
CA MET A 1 20.85 -57.85 1.38
C MET A 1 20.90 -56.41 0.87
N THR A 2 19.71 -55.77 0.79
CA THR A 2 19.39 -54.32 0.78
C THR A 2 20.42 -53.35 0.17
N GLY A 3 20.19 -52.72 -0.99
CA GLY A 3 19.21 -51.65 -1.30
C GLY A 3 20.05 -50.44 -1.81
N ASN A 4 19.75 -49.67 -2.84
CA ASN A 4 18.52 -49.29 -3.51
C ASN A 4 18.81 -49.02 -5.02
N LYS A 5 17.85 -49.37 -5.87
CA LYS A 5 17.76 -49.30 -7.34
C LYS A 5 16.99 -48.02 -7.69
N ASN A 6 17.09 -47.28 -8.79
CA ASN A 6 17.67 -47.47 -10.11
C ASN A 6 17.74 -46.09 -10.79
N ALA A 7 18.72 -45.97 -11.66
CA ALA A 7 18.80 -45.01 -12.75
C ALA A 7 18.09 -45.55 -14.02
N TRP A 8 17.61 -44.62 -14.88
CA TRP A 8 17.58 -44.68 -16.37
C TRP A 8 16.46 -45.54 -17.06
N ARG A 9 15.80 -45.20 -18.21
CA ARG A 9 16.04 -44.30 -19.37
C ARG A 9 14.71 -43.81 -20.04
N ALA A 10 14.84 -42.68 -20.76
CA ALA A 10 14.02 -41.94 -21.76
C ALA A 10 13.25 -42.77 -22.86
N PRO A 11 12.37 -42.22 -23.76
CA PRO A 11 12.50 -40.93 -24.50
C PRO A 11 11.26 -40.09 -24.92
N LEU A 12 11.57 -38.84 -25.33
CA LEU A 12 10.93 -37.86 -26.24
C LEU A 12 9.46 -38.06 -26.71
N ALA A 13 8.61 -37.05 -26.48
CA ALA A 13 8.12 -36.08 -27.47
C ALA A 13 6.78 -35.45 -27.02
N GLY A 14 6.68 -34.11 -27.08
CA GLY A 14 5.37 -33.44 -27.20
C GLY A 14 4.93 -32.52 -26.06
N LEU A 15 5.71 -31.49 -25.71
CA LEU A 15 5.17 -30.25 -25.12
C LEU A 15 5.99 -29.05 -25.60
N ALA A 16 5.69 -28.60 -26.81
CA ALA A 16 5.70 -27.18 -27.17
C ALA A 16 4.21 -26.79 -27.18
N SER A 17 3.69 -25.88 -26.37
CA SER A 17 3.75 -24.44 -26.69
C SER A 17 3.10 -23.61 -25.57
N VAL A 18 3.80 -23.24 -24.48
CA VAL A 18 3.48 -22.04 -23.66
C VAL A 18 4.75 -21.59 -22.91
N ALA A 19 5.82 -21.30 -23.66
CA ALA A 19 7.01 -20.62 -23.16
C ALA A 19 7.80 -20.05 -24.36
N MET A 20 7.21 -19.10 -25.07
CA MET A 20 7.95 -18.28 -26.03
C MET A 20 7.61 -16.82 -25.81
N ILE A 21 8.32 -16.21 -24.86
CA ILE A 21 9.07 -14.94 -24.99
C ILE A 21 9.94 -14.84 -23.72
N ALA A 22 10.97 -15.69 -23.62
CA ALA A 22 12.10 -15.54 -22.69
C ALA A 22 13.29 -16.44 -23.09
N THR A 23 13.38 -16.86 -24.36
CA THR A 23 14.43 -17.78 -24.80
C THR A 23 14.85 -17.46 -26.23
N MET A 24 15.39 -16.26 -26.42
CA MET A 24 16.55 -16.15 -27.30
C MET A 24 17.75 -16.16 -26.39
N GLY A 25 18.56 -17.21 -26.48
CA GLY A 25 19.85 -17.27 -25.83
C GLY A 25 20.70 -16.10 -26.32
N VAL A 26 20.71 -15.02 -25.56
CA VAL A 26 21.81 -14.08 -25.58
C VAL A 26 22.82 -14.68 -24.63
N ALA A 27 23.91 -15.21 -25.18
CA ALA A 27 25.07 -15.57 -24.38
C ALA A 27 25.32 -14.42 -23.39
N ALA A 28 25.38 -14.74 -22.09
CA ALA A 28 25.97 -13.82 -21.13
C ALA A 28 27.42 -13.63 -21.58
N ALA A 29 27.65 -12.60 -22.40
CA ALA A 29 28.95 -12.33 -22.98
C ALA A 29 29.87 -11.99 -21.80
N THR A 30 30.74 -12.94 -21.51
CA THR A 30 31.89 -12.77 -20.61
C THR A 30 32.94 -11.99 -21.39
N ALA A 31 32.75 -10.68 -21.51
CA ALA A 31 33.77 -9.77 -22.04
C ALA A 31 33.44 -8.32 -21.66
N ASN A 32 33.53 -8.00 -20.36
CA ASN A 32 33.61 -6.59 -19.97
C ASN A 32 35.05 -6.13 -20.24
N ALA A 33 35.28 -5.54 -21.39
CA ALA A 33 36.41 -4.64 -21.59
C ALA A 33 35.88 -3.49 -22.43
N ALA A 34 35.30 -2.48 -21.78
CA ALA A 34 35.10 -1.20 -22.44
C ALA A 34 36.49 -0.57 -22.58
N SER A 35 37.09 -0.67 -23.77
CA SER A 35 38.45 -0.19 -24.01
C SER A 35 38.58 1.33 -24.05
N ASP A 36 37.52 2.12 -23.83
CA ASP A 36 37.59 3.60 -23.87
C ASP A 36 36.62 4.33 -22.92
N LEU A 37 36.05 3.65 -21.93
CA LEU A 37 35.25 4.31 -20.87
C LEU A 37 36.03 4.38 -19.56
N THR A 38 37.22 4.95 -19.59
CA THR A 38 37.70 5.65 -18.39
C THR A 38 36.76 6.83 -18.18
N PRO A 39 36.09 7.00 -17.03
CA PRO A 39 35.31 8.20 -16.74
C PRO A 39 36.19 9.41 -17.07
N ASN A 40 35.85 10.12 -18.13
CA ASN A 40 36.63 11.24 -18.61
C ASN A 40 36.66 12.29 -17.49
N GLU A 41 37.76 13.00 -17.32
CA GLU A 41 37.83 14.21 -16.50
C GLU A 41 36.86 15.31 -16.98
N ASN A 42 36.05 15.11 -18.01
CA ASN A 42 34.96 15.99 -18.44
C ASN A 42 33.55 15.47 -18.08
N ASP A 43 33.42 14.28 -17.47
CA ASP A 43 32.14 13.74 -16.96
C ASP A 43 31.77 14.25 -15.56
N GLN A 44 32.35 15.39 -15.17
CA GLN A 44 32.59 15.74 -13.78
C GLN A 44 31.41 16.28 -13.00
N TYR A 45 30.26 16.55 -13.63
CA TYR A 45 29.21 17.31 -12.96
C TYR A 45 27.84 16.63 -12.99
N PHE A 46 27.27 16.53 -11.80
CA PHE A 46 25.93 16.03 -11.52
C PHE A 46 25.06 17.16 -10.98
N GLY A 47 23.76 17.04 -11.19
CA GLY A 47 22.77 17.92 -10.57
C GLY A 47 21.96 17.22 -9.48
N VAL A 48 21.32 18.02 -8.64
CA VAL A 48 20.30 17.55 -7.69
C VAL A 48 19.00 18.28 -8.00
N ALA A 49 17.91 17.55 -8.18
CA ALA A 49 16.59 18.13 -8.45
C ALA A 49 15.59 17.70 -7.41
N VAL A 50 14.85 18.68 -6.90
CA VAL A 50 13.84 18.51 -5.87
C VAL A 50 12.46 18.53 -6.52
N TYR A 51 11.71 17.49 -6.21
CA TYR A 51 10.35 17.24 -6.65
C TYR A 51 9.43 17.23 -5.45
N ARG A 52 8.19 17.63 -5.66
CA ARG A 52 7.12 17.44 -4.69
C ARG A 52 6.55 16.04 -4.82
N LYS A 53 6.22 15.37 -3.71
CA LYS A 53 5.57 14.06 -3.75
C LYS A 53 4.24 14.07 -4.51
N ASP A 54 3.50 15.16 -4.41
CA ASP A 54 2.23 15.37 -5.11
C ASP A 54 2.41 15.88 -6.55
N GLN A 55 3.62 16.22 -6.98
CA GLN A 55 3.96 16.61 -8.36
C GLN A 55 5.28 15.99 -8.85
N PRO A 56 5.39 14.64 -8.88
CA PRO A 56 6.67 13.96 -9.10
C PRO A 56 7.21 14.05 -10.54
N TRP A 57 6.38 14.47 -11.49
CA TRP A 57 6.77 14.65 -12.90
C TRP A 57 7.52 15.96 -13.16
N LYS A 58 7.47 16.92 -12.24
CA LYS A 58 8.04 18.26 -12.44
C LYS A 58 8.91 18.68 -11.27
N ALA A 59 10.17 19.01 -11.56
CA ALA A 59 11.06 19.55 -10.56
C ALA A 59 10.57 20.95 -10.12
N VAL A 60 10.50 21.16 -8.80
CA VAL A 60 10.24 22.48 -8.21
C VAL A 60 11.52 23.32 -8.26
N LYS A 61 12.66 22.68 -7.98
CA LYS A 61 13.97 23.33 -8.02
C LYS A 61 15.02 22.36 -8.53
N GLN A 62 15.90 22.87 -9.37
CA GLN A 62 17.13 22.18 -9.76
C GLN A 62 18.32 22.95 -9.22
N TYR A 63 19.16 22.25 -8.47
CA TYR A 63 20.46 22.70 -7.99
C TYR A 63 21.48 22.30 -9.07
N GLY A 64 22.33 23.26 -9.45
CA GLY A 64 23.09 23.25 -10.70
C GLY A 64 23.96 22.00 -10.94
N PHE A 65 24.41 21.87 -12.19
CA PHE A 65 25.34 20.81 -12.60
C PHE A 65 26.77 21.18 -12.26
N ASN A 66 27.09 21.22 -10.97
CA ASN A 66 28.42 21.57 -10.47
C ASN A 66 28.94 20.60 -9.39
N TYR A 67 28.21 19.51 -9.12
CA TYR A 67 28.63 18.51 -8.14
C TYR A 67 29.51 17.43 -8.76
N VAL A 68 30.69 17.19 -8.19
CA VAL A 68 31.56 16.07 -8.59
C VAL A 68 31.22 14.79 -7.81
N TYR A 69 31.60 13.62 -8.34
CA TYR A 69 31.39 12.34 -7.66
C TYR A 69 31.97 12.35 -6.24
N GLY A 70 31.13 12.10 -5.25
CA GLY A 70 31.50 12.09 -3.83
C GLY A 70 31.37 13.44 -3.12
N GLN A 71 31.08 14.53 -3.84
CA GLN A 71 30.85 15.83 -3.20
C GLN A 71 29.57 15.82 -2.36
N THR A 72 29.60 16.51 -1.24
CA THR A 72 28.45 16.71 -0.35
C THR A 72 27.34 17.51 -1.01
N PHE A 73 26.09 17.08 -0.81
CA PHE A 73 24.93 17.95 -0.97
C PHE A 73 24.29 18.26 0.40
N ASP A 74 24.26 19.53 0.76
CA ASP A 74 23.65 19.99 2.00
C ASP A 74 22.13 20.18 1.86
N LEU A 75 21.36 19.31 2.51
CA LEU A 75 19.90 19.35 2.51
C LEU A 75 19.33 20.58 3.23
N SER A 76 20.07 21.19 4.18
CA SER A 76 19.59 22.37 4.92
C SER A 76 19.41 23.59 4.02
N LYS A 77 20.13 23.63 2.89
CA LYS A 77 20.02 24.66 1.84
C LYS A 77 18.83 24.44 0.91
N VAL A 78 18.06 23.36 1.10
CA VAL A 78 16.87 23.07 0.30
C VAL A 78 15.66 23.81 0.84
N ALA A 79 15.14 24.76 0.05
CA ALA A 79 13.94 25.49 0.41
C ALA A 79 12.74 24.54 0.49
N ASN A 80 11.96 24.65 1.57
CA ASN A 80 10.75 23.86 1.77
C ASN A 80 9.72 24.13 0.64
N PRO A 81 9.40 23.12 -0.21
CA PRO A 81 8.49 23.31 -1.34
C PRO A 81 6.99 23.36 -0.94
N TYR A 82 6.68 23.12 0.33
CA TYR A 82 5.36 23.22 0.95
C TYR A 82 5.19 24.48 1.82
N SER A 83 6.16 25.39 1.85
CA SER A 83 6.11 26.58 2.73
C SER A 83 5.06 27.64 2.35
N ALA A 84 4.20 27.38 1.36
CA ALA A 84 3.11 28.28 0.98
C ALA A 84 1.91 28.03 1.92
N LEU A 85 1.94 28.73 3.07
CA LEU A 85 0.98 28.73 4.19
C LEU A 85 -0.47 28.46 3.75
N ASN A 86 -1.03 27.33 4.19
CA ASN A 86 -2.39 26.82 3.97
C ASN A 86 -2.61 25.88 2.76
N ASP A 87 -1.60 25.15 2.29
CA ASP A 87 -1.84 24.02 1.36
C ASP A 87 -2.17 22.69 2.07
N GLY A 88 -2.27 22.75 3.42
CA GLY A 88 -2.63 21.65 4.30
C GLY A 88 -1.56 20.58 4.43
N LYS A 89 -0.28 20.90 4.14
CA LYS A 89 0.83 19.95 4.13
C LYS A 89 2.04 20.49 4.89
N VAL A 90 2.64 19.64 5.71
CA VAL A 90 3.91 19.94 6.38
C VAL A 90 5.00 19.03 5.81
N LEU A 91 6.14 19.62 5.44
CA LEU A 91 7.32 18.88 4.97
C LEU A 91 7.82 17.97 6.09
N THR A 92 7.95 16.68 5.81
CA THR A 92 8.47 15.69 6.77
C THR A 92 9.89 15.25 6.45
N GLY A 93 10.44 15.65 5.30
CA GLY A 93 11.80 15.38 4.90
C GLY A 93 11.94 15.15 3.40
N TYR A 94 13.10 14.66 3.00
CA TYR A 94 13.42 14.32 1.61
C TYR A 94 13.75 12.84 1.48
N SER A 95 13.47 12.26 0.32
CA SER A 95 13.71 10.85 0.01
C SER A 95 14.15 10.69 -1.43
N TYR A 96 14.88 9.62 -1.73
CA TYR A 96 15.32 9.33 -3.09
C TYR A 96 14.21 8.70 -3.94
N ASP A 97 13.18 8.13 -3.34
CA ASP A 97 12.02 7.54 -4.02
C ASP A 97 10.71 8.22 -3.63
N LEU A 98 9.71 8.15 -4.49
CA LEU A 98 8.42 8.78 -4.25
C LEU A 98 7.69 8.19 -3.03
N ALA A 99 7.90 6.90 -2.75
CA ALA A 99 7.26 6.20 -1.63
C ALA A 99 7.81 6.59 -0.25
N GLY A 100 8.95 7.30 -0.20
CA GLY A 100 9.56 7.76 1.05
C GLY A 100 10.32 6.67 1.81
N LYS A 101 10.68 5.56 1.17
CA LYS A 101 11.36 4.43 1.85
C LYS A 101 12.86 4.64 2.01
N ASN A 102 13.49 5.30 1.05
CA ASN A 102 14.91 5.63 1.06
C ASN A 102 15.05 7.11 1.42
N VAL A 103 15.04 7.39 2.71
CA VAL A 103 15.18 8.75 3.25
C VAL A 103 16.56 9.31 2.89
N ALA A 104 16.59 10.54 2.40
CA ALA A 104 17.84 11.25 2.13
C ALA A 104 18.35 11.85 3.44
N LYS A 105 19.57 11.45 3.84
CA LYS A 105 20.23 11.99 5.03
C LYS A 105 20.83 13.36 4.76
N PRO A 106 20.95 14.22 5.79
CA PRO A 106 21.72 15.45 5.69
C PRO A 106 23.14 15.19 5.15
N GLY A 107 23.65 16.05 4.27
CA GLY A 107 25.02 15.94 3.77
C GLY A 107 25.33 14.72 2.89
N PHE A 108 24.38 14.17 2.14
CA PHE A 108 24.66 12.96 1.35
C PHE A 108 25.68 13.19 0.21
N ALA A 109 26.46 12.17 -0.09
CA ALA A 109 27.43 12.19 -1.20
C ALA A 109 26.73 12.05 -2.56
N VAL A 110 27.00 12.99 -3.48
CA VAL A 110 26.45 12.98 -4.84
C VAL A 110 27.20 11.95 -5.69
N LYS A 111 26.51 10.87 -6.07
CA LYS A 111 27.03 9.79 -6.93
C LYS A 111 26.60 9.92 -8.39
N GLY A 112 25.66 10.82 -8.66
CA GLY A 112 25.03 10.99 -9.95
C GLY A 112 23.96 12.08 -9.93
N ASP A 113 23.32 12.30 -11.06
CA ASP A 113 22.10 13.09 -11.13
C ASP A 113 21.06 12.49 -10.17
N THR A 114 20.68 13.29 -9.17
CA THR A 114 19.91 12.81 -8.02
C THR A 114 18.53 13.46 -7.98
N LYS A 115 17.48 12.64 -7.94
CA LYS A 115 16.12 13.09 -7.62
C LYS A 115 15.90 13.02 -6.12
N LEU A 116 15.38 14.10 -5.56
CA LEU A 116 14.89 14.16 -4.18
C LEU A 116 13.39 14.46 -4.22
N TYR A 117 12.62 13.64 -3.54
CA TYR A 117 11.18 13.81 -3.35
C TYR A 117 10.94 14.37 -1.94
N ALA A 118 10.39 15.59 -1.90
CA ALA A 118 9.91 16.22 -0.69
C ALA A 118 8.66 15.48 -0.21
N GLN A 119 8.77 14.82 0.94
CA GLN A 119 7.69 14.08 1.58
C GLN A 119 6.87 15.03 2.46
N TYR A 120 5.58 14.74 2.63
CA TYR A 120 4.72 15.54 3.47
C TYR A 120 3.76 14.68 4.29
N ALA A 121 3.28 15.27 5.39
CA ALA A 121 2.12 14.81 6.14
C ALA A 121 0.98 15.83 6.01
N ASP A 122 -0.26 15.37 6.19
CA ASP A 122 -1.41 16.27 6.29
C ASP A 122 -1.23 17.17 7.52
N ALA A 123 -1.62 18.44 7.41
CA ALA A 123 -1.47 19.43 8.47
C ALA A 123 -2.73 19.55 9.36
N VAL A 124 -2.53 19.98 10.60
CA VAL A 124 -3.57 20.55 11.48
C VAL A 124 -3.12 21.91 11.99
N ASN A 125 -4.08 22.81 12.24
CA ASN A 125 -3.79 24.14 12.74
C ASN A 125 -3.72 24.15 14.27
N VAL A 126 -2.64 24.69 14.83
CA VAL A 126 -2.52 24.98 16.26
C VAL A 126 -2.54 26.49 16.46
N THR A 127 -3.57 26.97 17.16
CA THR A 127 -3.76 28.40 17.42
C THR A 127 -3.45 28.72 18.87
N PHE A 128 -2.37 29.45 19.09
CA PHE A 128 -1.96 30.01 20.37
C PHE A 128 -2.71 31.31 20.62
N LYS A 129 -3.53 31.35 21.69
CA LYS A 129 -4.30 32.54 22.05
C LYS A 129 -3.42 33.59 22.71
N GLY A 130 -3.35 34.76 22.08
CA GLY A 130 -2.63 35.93 22.60
C GLY A 130 -3.55 37.06 23.08
N ALA A 131 -4.80 37.08 22.60
CA ALA A 131 -5.69 38.23 22.75
C ALA A 131 -6.16 38.51 24.19
N SER A 132 -6.22 37.50 25.06
CA SER A 132 -6.73 37.67 26.43
C SER A 132 -5.83 38.54 27.33
N PHE A 133 -4.58 38.84 26.91
CA PHE A 133 -3.59 39.55 27.74
C PHE A 133 -2.62 40.48 26.95
N GLY A 134 -3.00 40.92 25.74
CA GLY A 134 -2.28 41.98 25.00
C GLY A 134 -1.45 41.56 23.78
N GLY A 135 -1.52 40.29 23.36
CA GLY A 135 -0.89 39.78 22.13
C GLY A 135 -1.89 39.46 21.00
N ALA A 136 -1.41 39.24 19.77
CA ALA A 136 -2.22 38.70 18.68
C ALA A 136 -2.19 37.17 18.70
N ASP A 137 -3.31 36.53 18.32
CA ASP A 137 -3.33 35.08 18.11
C ASP A 137 -2.30 34.67 17.05
N LYS A 138 -1.66 33.53 17.27
CA LYS A 138 -0.68 32.94 16.35
C LYS A 138 -1.13 31.55 15.97
N THR A 139 -1.13 31.26 14.67
CA THR A 139 -1.47 29.94 14.15
C THR A 139 -0.28 29.37 13.41
N ILE A 140 0.03 28.11 13.70
CA ILE A 140 1.04 27.33 13.00
C ILE A 140 0.39 26.04 12.47
N GLU A 141 0.93 25.52 11.37
CA GLU A 141 0.56 24.21 10.84
C GLU A 141 1.56 23.17 11.36
N ILE A 142 1.07 22.08 11.94
CA ILE A 142 1.89 20.93 12.34
C ILE A 142 1.40 19.66 11.64
N ALA A 143 2.24 18.64 11.55
CA ALA A 143 1.85 17.34 11.01
C ALA A 143 0.75 16.70 11.89
N LYS A 144 -0.35 16.27 11.26
CA LYS A 144 -1.46 15.56 11.92
C LYS A 144 -0.95 14.29 12.60
N GLY A 145 -1.35 14.09 13.85
CA GLY A 145 -0.90 12.99 14.69
C GLY A 145 0.48 13.22 15.34
N SER A 146 1.07 14.41 15.17
CA SER A 146 2.27 14.85 15.89
C SER A 146 1.92 15.89 16.96
N GLY A 147 2.80 16.08 17.93
CA GLY A 147 2.73 17.21 18.86
C GLY A 147 3.47 18.43 18.30
N VAL A 148 3.29 19.58 18.93
CA VAL A 148 4.10 20.77 18.65
C VAL A 148 5.55 20.47 19.00
N THR A 149 6.49 20.73 18.09
CA THR A 149 7.93 20.61 18.36
C THR A 149 8.54 21.95 18.77
N ALA A 150 9.76 21.95 19.31
CA ALA A 150 10.48 23.19 19.61
C ALA A 150 10.73 24.05 18.36
N ALA A 151 10.97 23.42 17.21
CA ALA A 151 11.12 24.13 15.94
C ALA A 151 9.80 24.79 15.48
N ASP A 152 8.66 24.10 15.66
CA ASP A 152 7.33 24.65 15.38
C ASP A 152 7.02 25.84 16.31
N TYR A 153 7.38 25.71 17.58
CA TYR A 153 7.12 26.72 18.60
C TYR A 153 8.06 27.94 18.54
N ALA A 154 9.24 27.82 17.92
CA ALA A 154 10.23 28.90 17.84
C ALA A 154 9.71 30.18 17.15
N ALA A 155 8.67 30.08 16.32
CA ALA A 155 8.00 31.21 15.67
C ALA A 155 6.89 31.87 16.52
N VAL A 156 6.56 31.28 17.68
CA VAL A 156 5.56 31.75 18.62
C VAL A 156 6.24 32.61 19.69
N THR A 157 5.74 33.82 19.92
CA THR A 157 6.22 34.68 21.01
C THR A 157 5.42 34.37 22.27
N GLU A 158 6.11 34.05 23.37
CA GLU A 158 5.45 33.84 24.67
C GLU A 158 4.72 35.12 25.12
N PRO A 159 3.50 35.01 25.68
CA PRO A 159 2.75 36.17 26.12
C PRO A 159 3.40 36.80 27.37
N THR A 160 3.30 38.13 27.48
CA THR A 160 3.77 38.84 28.67
C THR A 160 2.94 38.46 29.88
N ALA A 161 3.60 37.97 30.94
CA ALA A 161 2.93 37.63 32.18
C ALA A 161 2.39 38.86 32.93
N PRO A 162 1.24 38.75 33.62
CA PRO A 162 0.77 39.78 34.55
C PRO A 162 1.79 40.07 35.66
N ALA A 163 1.67 41.24 36.30
CA ALA A 163 2.56 41.62 37.39
C ALA A 163 2.40 40.65 38.58
N GLY A 164 3.51 40.03 39.00
CA GLY A 164 3.55 39.07 40.12
C GLY A 164 3.35 37.60 39.70
N GLU A 165 3.22 37.34 38.39
CA GLU A 165 3.07 35.99 37.84
C GLU A 165 4.16 35.71 36.79
N VAL A 166 4.36 34.43 36.49
CA VAL A 166 5.22 33.91 35.43
C VAL A 166 4.39 33.09 34.45
N PHE A 167 4.84 33.02 33.20
CA PHE A 167 4.23 32.17 32.18
C PHE A 167 4.65 30.71 32.36
N ALA A 168 3.70 29.86 32.73
CA ALA A 168 3.92 28.45 33.07
C ALA A 168 3.63 27.48 31.92
N GLY A 169 3.10 27.97 30.78
CA GLY A 169 2.88 27.16 29.57
C GLY A 169 1.49 27.32 28.97
N TRP A 170 1.08 26.35 28.17
CA TRP A 170 -0.18 26.36 27.42
C TRP A 170 -1.11 25.25 27.86
N LYS A 171 -2.43 25.48 27.88
CA LYS A 171 -3.45 24.49 28.21
C LYS A 171 -4.48 24.31 27.10
N LEU A 172 -5.20 23.20 27.14
CA LEU A 172 -6.17 22.81 26.11
C LEU A 172 -7.55 23.49 26.27
N THR A 173 -7.89 23.92 27.48
CA THR A 173 -9.19 24.54 27.79
C THR A 173 -9.06 25.99 28.25
N ASP A 174 -10.12 26.78 28.03
CA ASP A 174 -10.18 28.19 28.48
C ASP A 174 -10.60 28.32 29.96
N ASP A 175 -10.70 27.21 30.70
CA ASP A 175 -11.09 27.24 32.11
C ASP A 175 -9.90 27.61 33.00
N LYS A 176 -10.02 28.71 33.76
CA LYS A 176 -8.97 29.23 34.65
C LYS A 176 -8.43 28.20 35.66
N ASP A 177 -9.26 27.26 36.09
CA ASP A 177 -8.93 26.27 37.13
C ASP A 177 -8.54 24.89 36.55
N ALA A 178 -8.51 24.75 35.22
CA ALA A 178 -8.08 23.52 34.58
C ALA A 178 -6.56 23.34 34.65
N GLU A 179 -6.14 22.14 35.05
CA GLU A 179 -4.73 21.71 35.14
C GLU A 179 -4.33 20.81 33.95
N ASP A 180 -4.87 21.11 32.78
CA ASP A 180 -4.72 20.41 31.50
C ASP A 180 -3.60 21.02 30.63
N LEU A 181 -2.42 21.16 31.24
CA LEU A 181 -1.21 21.65 30.58
C LEU A 181 -0.90 20.79 29.34
N TYR A 182 -0.81 21.42 28.18
CA TYR A 182 -0.35 20.83 26.93
C TYR A 182 1.16 20.59 27.03
N THR A 183 1.56 19.32 26.99
CA THR A 183 2.95 18.89 27.20
C THR A 183 3.63 18.42 25.91
N GLY A 184 2.92 18.48 24.79
CA GLY A 184 3.42 18.06 23.47
C GLY A 184 2.77 16.79 22.96
N GLU A 185 1.61 16.40 23.50
CA GLU A 185 0.85 15.27 23.03
C GLU A 185 0.35 15.46 21.59
N ALA A 186 0.09 14.34 20.90
CA ALA A 186 -0.28 14.30 19.49
C ALA A 186 -1.65 14.94 19.21
N LEU A 187 -1.70 15.81 18.19
CA LEU A 187 -2.92 16.52 17.79
C LEU A 187 -3.47 16.00 16.46
N ASN A 188 -4.77 15.66 16.42
CA ASN A 188 -5.44 15.05 15.26
C ASN A 188 -6.47 15.98 14.59
N SER A 189 -6.67 17.17 15.13
CA SER A 189 -7.59 18.18 14.62
C SER A 189 -7.08 19.57 14.99
N ASP A 190 -7.63 20.58 14.33
CA ASP A 190 -7.36 21.98 14.68
C ASP A 190 -7.60 22.21 16.17
N THR A 191 -6.62 22.83 16.83
CA THR A 191 -6.54 22.95 18.29
C THR A 191 -6.26 24.40 18.68
N ILE A 192 -6.88 24.85 19.76
CA ILE A 192 -6.65 26.17 20.34
C ILE A 192 -5.97 25.97 21.70
N LEU A 193 -4.84 26.65 21.90
CA LEU A 193 -4.06 26.61 23.13
C LEU A 193 -4.17 27.95 23.86
N TYR A 194 -4.38 27.88 25.18
CA TYR A 194 -4.61 29.03 26.05
C TYR A 194 -3.43 29.22 27.03
N PRO A 195 -3.01 30.45 27.33
CA PRO A 195 -1.85 30.66 28.19
C PRO A 195 -2.17 30.41 29.66
N VAL A 196 -1.17 29.91 30.41
CA VAL A 196 -1.23 29.67 31.86
C VAL A 196 -0.22 30.58 32.55
N PHE A 197 -0.70 31.33 33.54
CA PHE A 197 0.12 32.16 34.41
C PHE A 197 -0.03 31.72 35.86
N ARG A 198 1.07 31.76 36.62
CA ARG A 198 1.14 31.29 38.01
C ARG A 198 2.07 32.18 38.82
N VAL A 199 1.82 32.27 40.11
CA VAL A 199 2.71 32.96 41.05
C VAL A 199 3.93 32.08 41.30
N TYR A 200 5.12 32.64 41.07
CA TYR A 200 6.40 32.09 41.50
C TYR A 200 6.88 32.88 42.72
N SER A 201 7.13 32.20 43.84
CA SER A 201 7.64 32.84 45.06
C SER A 201 8.90 32.12 45.55
N SER A 202 9.75 32.81 46.30
CA SER A 202 10.88 32.15 46.98
C SER A 202 10.46 31.55 48.34
N GLU A 203 9.17 31.58 48.70
CA GLU A 203 8.64 31.00 49.93
C GLU A 203 8.11 29.59 49.65
N GLU A 204 8.69 28.59 50.32
CA GLU A 204 8.47 27.12 50.23
C GLU A 204 7.00 26.65 50.30
N ASN A 205 6.02 27.53 50.56
CA ASN A 205 4.60 27.18 50.71
C ASN A 205 3.64 27.96 49.78
N GLN A 206 4.15 28.70 48.79
CA GLN A 206 3.33 29.51 47.87
C GLN A 206 3.57 29.20 46.38
N ASN A 207 4.37 28.18 46.06
CA ASN A 207 4.80 27.91 44.70
C ASN A 207 3.75 27.11 43.93
N ASN A 208 3.16 27.76 42.93
CA ASN A 208 2.30 27.10 41.95
C ASN A 208 3.04 26.89 40.62
N ALA A 209 4.34 27.20 40.56
CA ALA A 209 5.18 27.02 39.39
C ALA A 209 6.58 26.60 39.82
N SER A 210 7.20 25.72 39.04
CA SER A 210 8.60 25.30 39.21
C SER A 210 9.49 26.01 38.19
N GLN A 211 10.68 26.43 38.63
CA GLN A 211 11.71 27.10 37.82
C GLN A 211 12.69 26.09 37.23
N VAL A 212 12.87 26.14 35.90
CA VAL A 212 13.85 25.34 35.17
C VAL A 212 14.91 26.25 34.58
N PHE A 213 16.17 25.98 34.91
CA PHE A 213 17.33 26.69 34.39
C PHE A 213 18.06 25.85 33.35
N PHE A 214 18.19 26.40 32.15
CA PHE A 214 18.89 25.82 31.02
C PHE A 214 20.27 26.46 30.91
N ASP A 215 21.29 25.74 31.38
CA ASP A 215 22.69 26.14 31.45
C ASP A 215 23.41 25.74 30.16
N VAL A 216 23.99 26.71 29.45
CA VAL A 216 24.79 26.48 28.25
C VAL A 216 26.26 26.69 28.61
N PRO A 217 27.08 25.62 28.74
CA PRO A 217 28.48 25.76 29.12
C PRO A 217 29.27 26.36 27.96
N ASP A 218 29.36 27.68 27.83
CA ASP A 218 30.38 28.37 27.02
C ASP A 218 30.58 29.88 27.33
N ASN A 219 30.14 30.37 28.50
CA ASN A 219 30.26 31.79 28.89
C ASN A 219 29.61 32.78 27.89
N THR A 220 28.64 32.31 27.10
CA THR A 220 27.72 33.16 26.35
C THR A 220 26.50 33.47 27.23
N THR A 221 25.84 34.60 27.00
CA THR A 221 24.65 35.02 27.77
C THR A 221 23.38 34.24 27.40
N ASP A 222 23.52 33.00 26.92
CA ASP A 222 22.45 32.23 26.27
C ASP A 222 21.67 31.32 27.23
N ASP A 223 21.99 31.39 28.53
CA ASP A 223 21.22 30.72 29.57
C ASP A 223 19.75 31.15 29.54
N ALA A 224 18.85 30.19 29.75
CA ALA A 224 17.42 30.46 29.78
C ALA A 224 16.79 30.00 31.09
N THR A 225 16.02 30.89 31.71
CA THR A 225 15.15 30.55 32.85
C THR A 225 13.71 30.49 32.37
N LEU A 226 13.11 29.29 32.45
CA LEU A 226 11.71 29.06 32.09
C LEU A 226 10.95 28.44 33.26
N TYR A 227 9.62 28.43 33.16
CA TYR A 227 8.74 27.95 34.23
C TYR A 227 7.73 26.94 33.70
N THR A 228 7.32 26.00 34.56
CA THR A 228 6.21 25.06 34.34
C THR A 228 5.29 25.03 35.56
N LEU A 229 4.13 24.37 35.45
CA LEU A 229 3.23 24.17 36.58
C LEU A 229 3.86 23.21 37.60
N ASP A 230 3.77 23.54 38.88
CA ASP A 230 4.32 22.71 39.96
C ASP A 230 3.71 21.29 39.97
N GLY A 231 4.56 20.28 40.19
CA GLY A 231 4.19 18.88 40.13
C GLY A 231 3.86 18.36 38.72
N LYS A 232 4.13 19.13 37.66
CA LYS A 232 3.94 18.73 36.26
C LYS A 232 5.24 18.58 35.49
N PRO A 233 5.23 17.81 34.39
CA PRO A 233 6.37 17.76 33.48
C PRO A 233 6.59 19.12 32.80
N PHE A 234 7.84 19.42 32.46
CA PHE A 234 8.16 20.58 31.64
C PHE A 234 7.81 20.30 30.16
N PRO A 235 7.00 21.14 29.49
CA PRO A 235 6.68 20.93 28.08
C PRO A 235 7.92 21.02 27.18
N ALA A 236 8.38 19.88 26.65
CA ALA A 236 9.64 19.77 25.90
C ALA A 236 9.71 20.72 24.69
N TYR A 237 8.58 21.01 24.04
CA TYR A 237 8.52 21.95 22.90
C TYR A 237 8.81 23.41 23.27
N ARG A 238 8.82 23.75 24.56
CA ARG A 238 9.23 25.08 25.05
C ARG A 238 10.71 25.14 25.42
N ALA A 239 11.40 24.00 25.49
CA ALA A 239 12.81 23.99 25.82
C ALA A 239 13.60 24.70 24.70
N PRO A 240 14.67 25.45 25.03
CA PRO A 240 15.54 25.97 23.99
C PRO A 240 16.14 24.83 23.17
N ALA A 241 16.48 25.11 21.91
CA ALA A 241 16.99 24.11 20.99
C ALA A 241 18.32 23.51 21.51
N GLY A 242 18.35 22.20 21.71
CA GLY A 242 19.53 21.48 22.18
C GLY A 242 19.19 20.12 22.77
N THR A 243 20.25 19.33 23.01
CA THR A 243 20.18 18.11 23.82
C THR A 243 20.50 18.48 25.26
N TRP A 244 19.61 18.13 26.18
CA TRP A 244 19.67 18.57 27.57
C TRP A 244 20.04 17.42 28.50
N LEU A 245 21.07 17.64 29.32
CA LEU A 245 21.66 16.65 30.21
C LEU A 245 21.18 16.85 31.65
N ASP A 246 20.92 15.74 32.33
CA ASP A 246 20.74 15.70 33.78
C ASP A 246 22.07 15.89 34.53
N ALA A 247 22.01 15.90 35.87
CA ALA A 247 23.20 16.05 36.71
C ALA A 247 24.27 14.96 36.47
N SER A 248 23.89 13.80 35.94
CA SER A 248 24.74 12.62 35.66
C SER A 248 25.30 12.59 34.23
N GLY A 249 24.85 13.49 33.35
CA GLY A 249 25.22 13.51 31.93
C GLY A 249 24.39 12.60 31.04
N ASN A 250 23.20 12.20 31.47
CA ASN A 250 22.23 11.44 30.65
C ASN A 250 21.16 12.37 30.08
N SER A 251 20.46 11.92 29.05
CA SER A 251 19.37 12.64 28.40
C SER A 251 18.24 12.88 29.40
N TYR A 252 17.79 14.12 29.52
CA TYR A 252 16.71 14.45 30.45
C TYR A 252 15.35 13.97 29.93
N ASP A 253 14.62 13.22 30.76
CA ASP A 253 13.24 12.81 30.46
C ASP A 253 12.25 13.93 30.81
N PHE A 254 11.83 14.68 29.79
CA PHE A 254 10.84 15.75 29.93
C PHE A 254 9.43 15.28 30.34
N SER A 255 9.18 13.97 30.43
CA SER A 255 7.92 13.44 30.99
C SER A 255 7.93 13.34 32.52
N ALA A 256 9.09 13.51 33.17
CA ALA A 256 9.21 13.50 34.61
C ALA A 256 8.61 14.78 35.23
N PRO A 257 7.79 14.67 36.31
CA PRO A 257 7.27 15.83 37.02
C PRO A 257 8.38 16.58 37.76
N ILE A 258 8.27 17.90 37.82
CA ILE A 258 9.17 18.79 38.56
C ILE A 258 8.39 19.35 39.75
N ASP A 259 8.98 19.28 40.93
CA ASP A 259 8.39 19.75 42.19
C ASP A 259 9.30 20.84 42.78
N SER A 260 8.70 21.92 43.24
CA SER A 260 9.38 23.03 43.90
C SER A 260 10.09 22.65 45.21
N ASP A 261 9.75 21.50 45.81
CA ASP A 261 10.44 20.96 46.98
C ASP A 261 11.73 20.18 46.64
N ALA A 262 11.95 19.85 45.36
CA ALA A 262 13.05 18.98 44.95
C ALA A 262 14.44 19.64 45.00
N ASN A 263 14.50 20.97 45.16
CA ASN A 263 15.69 21.83 45.36
C ASN A 263 17.03 21.08 45.27
N VAL A 264 17.50 20.82 44.04
CA VAL A 264 18.79 20.14 43.86
C VAL A 264 19.91 21.13 44.19
N ALA A 265 20.48 20.95 45.38
CA ALA A 265 21.47 21.87 45.94
C ALA A 265 22.73 22.06 45.06
N TYR A 266 22.98 23.33 44.70
CA TYR A 266 24.26 24.05 44.55
C TYR A 266 25.21 23.79 43.36
N ASN A 267 25.62 24.88 42.66
CA ASN A 267 26.95 25.03 42.02
C ASN A 267 27.46 26.49 42.18
N PRO A 268 28.78 26.74 42.41
CA PRO A 268 29.36 27.80 43.23
C PRO A 268 29.67 29.12 42.51
N SER A 269 29.17 29.34 41.29
CA SER A 269 29.45 30.55 40.52
C SER A 269 28.14 31.20 40.11
N ASN A 270 27.60 32.01 41.02
CA ASN A 270 26.43 32.88 40.89
C ASN A 270 25.93 33.08 39.45
N ASN A 271 24.80 32.43 39.13
CA ASN A 271 23.83 32.78 38.06
C ASN A 271 22.54 31.91 38.08
N GLY A 272 22.45 30.86 38.92
CA GLY A 272 21.28 29.97 39.04
C GLY A 272 20.78 29.72 40.48
N GLU A 273 20.90 30.71 41.37
CA GLU A 273 20.42 30.58 42.76
C GLU A 273 18.89 30.45 42.81
N GLY A 274 18.37 29.27 43.21
CA GLY A 274 16.95 29.04 43.50
C GLY A 274 16.14 28.30 42.42
N ALA A 275 16.79 27.73 41.39
CA ALA A 275 16.09 26.89 40.41
C ALA A 275 15.75 25.50 40.98
N ASP A 276 14.56 25.00 40.65
CA ASP A 276 14.11 23.67 41.07
C ASP A 276 14.76 22.55 40.23
N LEU A 277 15.11 22.86 38.98
CA LEU A 277 15.82 21.97 38.06
C LEU A 277 16.88 22.74 37.25
N ILE A 278 18.09 22.18 37.16
CA ILE A 278 19.17 22.67 36.29
C ILE A 278 19.45 21.61 35.22
N LEU A 279 19.39 22.00 33.96
CA LEU A 279 19.73 21.17 32.80
C LEU A 279 20.92 21.77 32.07
N THR A 280 21.90 20.95 31.73
CA THR A 280 23.12 21.40 31.04
C THR A 280 23.08 20.99 29.57
N ALA A 281 23.35 21.89 28.64
CA ALA A 281 23.40 21.56 27.22
C ALA A 281 24.54 20.58 26.89
N ALA A 282 24.31 19.63 25.98
CA ALA A 282 25.36 18.80 25.41
C ALA A 282 26.13 19.60 24.35
N THR A 283 27.32 20.10 24.73
CA THR A 283 28.20 20.90 23.86
C THR A 283 29.64 20.43 23.98
N ALA A 284 30.53 21.01 23.16
CA ALA A 284 31.97 20.79 23.22
C ALA A 284 32.62 21.18 24.56
N ALA A 285 32.01 22.14 25.27
CA ALA A 285 32.50 22.65 26.55
C ALA A 285 31.80 21.99 27.76
N SER A 286 30.80 21.13 27.53
CA SER A 286 30.17 20.32 28.57
C SER A 286 31.08 19.16 28.99
N ASP A 287 31.48 19.12 30.26
CA ASP A 287 32.31 18.04 30.83
C ASP A 287 31.53 16.71 31.01
N LYS A 288 30.21 16.73 30.77
CA LYS A 288 29.30 15.60 30.93
C LYS A 288 28.85 14.99 29.60
N SER A 289 29.08 15.66 28.47
CA SER A 289 28.68 15.18 27.15
C SER A 289 29.62 14.09 26.62
N TRP A 290 29.11 13.26 25.73
CA TRP A 290 29.90 12.35 24.89
C TRP A 290 30.25 13.03 23.58
N THR A 291 31.49 12.86 23.13
CA THR A 291 31.95 13.33 21.82
C THR A 291 32.07 12.16 20.86
N VAL A 292 31.33 12.18 19.76
CA VAL A 292 31.42 11.21 18.67
C VAL A 292 32.06 11.86 17.46
N ASN A 293 33.17 11.32 17.01
CA ASN A 293 33.95 11.84 15.90
C ASN A 293 33.85 10.95 14.68
N TYR A 294 33.41 11.51 13.56
CA TYR A 294 33.33 10.80 12.28
C TYR A 294 34.54 11.12 11.39
N ASP A 295 35.35 10.11 11.10
CA ASP A 295 36.43 10.14 10.12
C ASP A 295 36.00 9.46 8.81
N PHE A 296 35.83 10.22 7.75
CA PHE A 296 35.46 9.67 6.43
C PHE A 296 36.62 8.94 5.72
N GLY A 297 37.82 8.97 6.30
CA GLY A 297 39.01 8.27 5.84
C GLY A 297 39.61 8.87 4.56
N LYS A 298 40.70 8.25 4.07
CA LYS A 298 41.39 8.65 2.83
C LYS A 298 41.75 7.42 2.00
N PRO A 299 40.92 6.97 1.04
CA PRO A 299 41.35 5.91 0.14
C PRO A 299 42.53 6.44 -0.70
N ASN A 300 43.68 5.79 -0.55
CA ASN A 300 44.94 6.13 -1.23
C ASN A 300 45.39 7.60 -1.06
N GLY A 301 45.12 8.22 0.09
CA GLY A 301 45.54 9.60 0.40
C GLY A 301 44.69 10.71 -0.25
N THR A 302 43.63 10.37 -0.98
CA THR A 302 42.66 11.35 -1.49
C THR A 302 41.65 11.67 -0.39
N LYS A 303 41.45 12.97 -0.08
CA LYS A 303 40.49 13.40 0.96
C LYS A 303 39.06 13.09 0.54
N VAL A 304 38.24 12.65 1.49
CA VAL A 304 36.82 12.32 1.34
C VAL A 304 36.04 13.32 2.18
N ASP A 305 35.04 13.98 1.59
CA ASP A 305 34.33 15.04 2.30
C ASP A 305 32.85 15.12 1.92
N PRO A 306 31.99 14.41 2.68
CA PRO A 306 30.54 14.52 2.59
C PRO A 306 29.95 15.51 3.62
N THR A 307 30.72 16.38 4.30
CA THR A 307 30.17 17.28 5.34
C THR A 307 30.58 18.76 5.25
N ASN A 308 31.46 19.18 4.33
CA ASN A 308 32.07 20.53 4.29
C ASN A 308 31.17 21.75 4.00
N ASP A 309 29.90 21.72 4.39
CA ASP A 309 29.07 22.92 4.31
C ASP A 309 27.97 22.99 5.37
N VAL A 310 27.95 22.07 6.35
CA VAL A 310 27.06 22.18 7.51
C VAL A 310 27.73 23.08 8.54
N ALA A 311 27.25 24.32 8.65
CA ALA A 311 27.73 25.29 9.63
C ALA A 311 27.61 24.72 11.06
N GLY A 312 28.74 24.40 11.71
CA GLY A 312 28.74 24.10 13.15
C GLY A 312 29.88 23.27 13.73
N SER A 313 30.64 22.47 12.97
CA SER A 313 31.68 21.60 13.55
C SER A 313 33.00 21.66 12.79
N ASP A 314 33.70 22.79 12.85
CA ASP A 314 35.11 22.88 12.43
C ASP A 314 36.03 22.34 13.54
N VAL A 315 36.01 21.02 13.78
CA VAL A 315 37.04 20.37 14.61
C VAL A 315 38.03 19.69 13.69
N PHE A 316 39.17 20.34 13.46
CA PHE A 316 40.29 19.75 12.73
C PHE A 316 41.16 18.91 13.70
N ASN A 317 41.53 17.68 13.34
CA ASN A 317 42.69 17.02 13.95
C ASN A 317 44.00 17.69 13.44
N THR A 318 45.07 17.59 14.22
CA THR A 318 46.46 18.04 13.97
C THR A 318 47.06 17.65 12.61
N ASP A 319 46.47 16.70 11.88
CA ASP A 319 46.85 16.31 10.51
C ASP A 319 46.03 17.00 9.38
N GLY A 320 45.15 17.96 9.74
CA GLY A 320 44.33 18.72 8.79
C GLY A 320 43.11 17.96 8.26
N ASP A 321 42.58 17.04 9.07
CA ASP A 321 41.36 16.27 8.84
C ASP A 321 40.17 16.90 9.54
N GLN A 322 39.07 17.08 8.83
CA GLN A 322 37.82 17.60 9.39
C GLN A 322 37.03 16.45 10.01
N VAL A 323 36.72 16.62 11.28
CA VAL A 323 35.92 15.71 12.07
C VAL A 323 34.60 16.42 12.32
N SER A 324 33.50 15.92 11.74
CA SER A 324 32.19 16.33 12.24
C SER A 324 32.00 15.63 13.58
N GLY A 325 32.07 16.40 14.66
CA GLY A 325 31.84 15.93 16.02
C GLY A 325 30.39 16.11 16.41
N GLU A 326 29.77 15.07 16.95
CA GLU A 326 28.44 15.12 17.57
C GLU A 326 28.59 15.12 19.08
N TYR A 327 27.87 16.02 19.78
CA TYR A 327 27.85 16.08 21.25
C TYR A 327 26.54 15.51 21.76
N LEU A 328 26.60 14.44 22.54
CA LEU A 328 25.45 13.62 22.90
C LEU A 328 25.38 13.30 24.39
N ALA A 329 24.20 12.91 24.87
CA ALA A 329 24.07 12.29 26.17
C ALA A 329 24.59 10.84 26.15
N ALA A 330 24.87 10.26 27.33
CA ALA A 330 25.43 8.91 27.44
C ALA A 330 24.49 7.80 26.92
N ASP A 331 23.20 7.97 27.10
CA ASP A 331 22.13 7.05 26.70
C ASP A 331 21.60 7.32 25.28
N ASP A 332 21.99 8.44 24.67
CA ASP A 332 21.69 8.76 23.28
C ASP A 332 22.49 7.90 22.31
N LYS A 333 21.94 7.76 21.10
CA LYS A 333 22.54 7.03 19.99
C LYS A 333 23.18 8.00 19.03
N ALA A 334 24.37 7.65 18.55
CA ALA A 334 25.05 8.38 17.50
C ALA A 334 24.24 8.36 16.19
N GLU A 335 24.10 9.50 15.51
CA GLU A 335 23.46 9.53 14.20
C GLU A 335 24.39 8.91 13.15
N GLN A 336 23.97 7.83 12.49
CA GLN A 336 24.77 7.28 11.39
C GLN A 336 24.88 8.32 10.25
N PRO A 337 26.09 8.73 9.83
CA PRO A 337 26.25 9.67 8.73
C PRO A 337 25.73 9.12 7.40
N ALA A 338 25.59 10.00 6.41
CA ALA A 338 25.36 9.56 5.03
C ALA A 338 26.54 8.75 4.50
N ASP A 339 26.25 7.74 3.66
CA ASP A 339 27.30 6.89 3.10
C ASP A 339 28.24 7.74 2.22
N PRO A 340 29.55 7.76 2.51
CA PRO A 340 30.50 8.51 1.69
C PRO A 340 30.69 7.84 0.32
N ALA A 341 31.24 8.60 -0.64
CA ALA A 341 31.58 8.06 -1.95
C ALA A 341 32.93 8.61 -2.42
N VAL A 342 33.78 7.74 -2.96
CA VAL A 342 35.11 8.13 -3.45
C VAL A 342 35.44 7.39 -4.73
N LYS A 343 36.10 8.10 -5.65
CA LYS A 343 36.52 7.50 -6.92
C LYS A 343 37.49 6.35 -6.67
N ASN A 344 37.31 5.27 -7.42
CA ASN A 344 38.14 4.06 -7.37
C ASN A 344 38.15 3.34 -6.01
N ALA A 345 37.10 3.54 -5.19
CA ALA A 345 36.96 2.88 -3.91
C ALA A 345 35.49 2.47 -3.66
N VAL A 346 35.30 1.36 -2.96
CA VAL A 346 33.97 0.89 -2.50
C VAL A 346 33.89 1.10 -1.00
N PHE A 347 32.85 1.79 -0.53
CA PHE A 347 32.56 1.92 0.90
C PHE A 347 32.12 0.58 1.47
N THR A 348 32.72 0.16 2.58
CA THR A 348 32.50 -1.17 3.18
C THR A 348 31.75 -1.12 4.51
N GLY A 349 31.54 0.09 5.06
CA GLY A 349 30.87 0.32 6.32
C GLY A 349 31.64 1.28 7.25
N TRP A 350 31.03 1.56 8.39
CA TRP A 350 31.59 2.33 9.49
C TRP A 350 32.20 1.41 10.53
N TYR A 351 33.40 1.74 10.99
CA TYR A 351 34.18 0.94 11.92
C TYR A 351 34.69 1.79 13.08
N ASP A 352 34.84 1.17 14.25
CA ASP A 352 35.45 1.80 15.42
C ASP A 352 36.99 1.75 15.33
N ALA A 353 37.69 2.46 16.23
CA ALA A 353 39.16 2.44 16.30
C ALA A 353 39.79 1.04 16.44
N ALA A 354 39.04 0.03 16.91
CA ALA A 354 39.48 -1.35 17.04
C ALA A 354 39.20 -2.20 15.77
N GLY A 355 38.54 -1.64 14.77
CA GLY A 355 38.20 -2.29 13.49
C GLY A 355 36.91 -3.10 13.52
N ASN A 356 36.07 -2.96 14.56
CA ASN A 356 34.75 -3.58 14.58
C ASN A 356 33.73 -2.68 13.87
N LYS A 357 32.69 -3.27 13.28
CA LYS A 357 31.59 -2.46 12.71
C LYS A 357 30.80 -1.78 13.82
N VAL A 358 30.54 -0.48 13.63
CA VAL A 358 29.73 0.32 14.56
C VAL A 358 28.25 0.02 14.35
N ASP A 359 27.50 -0.16 15.45
CA ASP A 359 26.04 -0.30 15.44
C ASP A 359 25.39 0.97 16.00
N PHE A 360 24.92 1.83 15.11
CA PHE A 360 24.28 3.10 15.46
C PHE A 360 22.91 2.95 16.17
N ASN A 361 22.42 1.73 16.40
CA ASN A 361 21.21 1.51 17.19
C ASN A 361 21.49 1.37 18.70
N VAL A 362 22.75 1.35 19.10
CA VAL A 362 23.21 1.20 20.49
C VAL A 362 23.66 2.55 21.04
N PRO A 363 23.37 2.88 22.31
CA PRO A 363 23.85 4.12 22.94
C PRO A 363 25.36 4.29 22.81
N VAL A 364 25.82 5.53 22.67
CA VAL A 364 27.25 5.85 22.50
C VAL A 364 28.11 5.25 23.63
N SER A 365 27.63 5.32 24.87
CA SER A 365 28.32 4.78 26.04
C SER A 365 28.44 3.25 26.07
N GLN A 366 27.65 2.56 25.25
CA GLN A 366 27.60 1.10 25.18
C GLN A 366 28.32 0.55 23.94
N GLN A 367 28.91 1.41 23.12
CA GLN A 367 29.68 0.98 21.95
C GLN A 367 30.93 0.20 22.39
N PRO A 368 31.30 -0.91 21.71
CA PRO A 368 32.41 -1.77 22.14
C PRO A 368 33.78 -1.08 22.32
N ALA A 369 34.03 -0.01 21.56
CA ALA A 369 35.28 0.77 21.61
C ALA A 369 35.06 2.20 22.12
N ALA A 370 33.97 2.45 22.86
CA ALA A 370 33.77 3.71 23.56
C ALA A 370 34.81 3.91 24.66
N ASP A 371 35.49 5.06 24.67
CA ASP A 371 36.33 5.49 25.77
C ASP A 371 35.46 6.12 26.86
N THR A 372 35.17 5.34 27.90
CA THR A 372 34.33 5.78 29.02
C THR A 372 35.03 6.73 29.98
N GLU A 373 36.37 6.77 29.97
CA GLU A 373 37.15 7.67 30.82
C GLU A 373 37.13 9.09 30.26
N HIS A 374 37.25 9.21 28.93
CA HIS A 374 37.23 10.51 28.22
C HIS A 374 35.89 10.82 27.54
N ARG A 375 34.87 9.95 27.67
CA ARG A 375 33.55 10.06 27.04
C ARG A 375 33.63 10.30 25.53
N PHE A 376 34.38 9.45 24.87
CA PHE A 376 34.80 9.66 23.48
C PHE A 376 34.57 8.41 22.62
N LEU A 377 34.12 8.60 21.38
CA LEU A 377 34.00 7.54 20.38
C LEU A 377 34.53 8.02 19.02
N GLU A 378 35.47 7.25 18.46
CA GLU A 378 36.00 7.47 17.11
C GLU A 378 35.41 6.46 16.13
N VAL A 379 34.81 6.95 15.05
CA VAL A 379 34.17 6.16 14.01
C VAL A 379 34.79 6.51 12.67
N HIS A 380 35.29 5.52 11.94
CA HIS A 380 35.93 5.74 10.65
C HIS A 380 35.30 4.93 9.50
N ALA A 381 35.35 5.48 8.28
CA ALA A 381 34.86 4.82 7.08
C ALA A 381 35.88 3.80 6.53
N GLY A 382 35.42 2.58 6.26
CA GLY A 382 36.24 1.52 5.65
C GLY A 382 36.12 1.47 4.12
N TRP A 383 37.23 1.21 3.42
CA TRP A 383 37.33 1.27 1.95
C TRP A 383 38.00 0.03 1.32
N ASP A 384 37.43 -0.48 0.22
CA ASP A 384 38.11 -1.42 -0.70
C ASP A 384 38.57 -0.67 -1.96
N THR A 385 39.88 -0.69 -2.25
CA THR A 385 40.50 -0.04 -3.42
C THR A 385 41.15 -1.01 -4.39
N LYS A 386 41.20 -2.32 -4.08
CA LYS A 386 42.01 -3.30 -4.83
C LYS A 386 41.21 -4.04 -5.89
N ASN A 387 39.96 -4.37 -5.58
CA ASN A 387 39.10 -5.18 -6.45
C ASN A 387 37.93 -4.35 -6.96
N VAL A 388 38.19 -3.18 -7.54
CA VAL A 388 37.13 -2.21 -7.88
C VAL A 388 36.97 -2.08 -9.39
N ALA A 389 35.73 -2.08 -9.85
CA ALA A 389 35.36 -1.71 -11.21
C ALA A 389 34.33 -0.57 -11.22
N ALA A 390 34.45 0.33 -12.18
CA ALA A 390 33.55 1.48 -12.34
C ALA A 390 32.38 1.14 -13.26
N VAL A 391 31.21 1.66 -12.96
CA VAL A 391 30.03 1.54 -13.82
C VAL A 391 29.38 2.91 -14.01
N VAL A 392 29.20 3.30 -15.27
CA VAL A 392 28.41 4.50 -15.61
C VAL A 392 27.00 4.05 -15.96
N TYR A 393 26.01 4.61 -15.26
CA TYR A 393 24.59 4.37 -15.51
C TYR A 393 24.00 5.53 -16.31
N TYR A 394 23.37 5.22 -17.44
CA TYR A 394 22.54 6.16 -18.19
C TYR A 394 21.07 5.86 -17.95
N TYR A 395 20.32 6.83 -17.43
CA TYR A 395 18.97 6.57 -16.94
C TYR A 395 17.90 6.44 -18.02
N ASN A 396 18.08 6.96 -19.24
CA ASN A 396 17.06 6.86 -20.29
C ASN A 396 15.64 7.33 -19.88
N TYR A 397 15.51 8.30 -18.96
CA TYR A 397 14.27 9.01 -18.60
C TYR A 397 13.51 9.55 -19.82
N LYS A 398 12.17 9.59 -19.71
CA LYS A 398 11.26 9.91 -20.82
C LYS A 398 11.17 11.41 -21.03
N GLU A 399 11.11 12.17 -19.94
CA GLU A 399 11.18 13.63 -19.99
C GLU A 399 12.62 14.12 -20.08
N GLN A 400 12.85 15.10 -20.95
CA GLN A 400 14.15 15.72 -21.15
C GLN A 400 14.35 16.81 -20.10
N GLY A 401 15.48 16.78 -19.37
CA GLY A 401 15.73 17.80 -18.35
C GLY A 401 17.08 17.75 -17.64
N TRP A 402 17.84 16.65 -17.79
CA TRP A 402 19.16 16.48 -17.20
C TRP A 402 20.27 16.79 -18.22
N SER A 403 21.44 17.28 -17.80
CA SER A 403 22.54 17.62 -18.72
C SER A 403 23.54 16.45 -18.93
N LEU A 404 24.55 16.63 -19.79
CA LEU A 404 25.06 15.69 -20.83
C LEU A 404 25.92 14.47 -20.42
N PRO A 405 26.10 13.51 -21.36
CA PRO A 405 27.27 13.59 -22.26
C PRO A 405 26.91 13.68 -23.74
N ILE A 406 27.59 14.56 -24.48
CA ILE A 406 27.88 14.35 -25.91
C ILE A 406 29.36 14.02 -26.00
N VAL A 407 29.68 12.75 -26.24
CA VAL A 407 30.69 12.36 -27.23
C VAL A 407 30.25 11.02 -27.84
N GLY A 408 29.92 11.01 -29.13
CA GLY A 408 30.09 9.89 -30.08
C GLY A 408 29.45 8.49 -29.92
N GLU A 409 29.26 7.88 -28.74
CA GLU A 409 29.58 6.42 -28.66
C GLU A 409 28.57 5.46 -27.99
N ALA A 410 27.26 5.74 -28.01
CA ALA A 410 26.26 4.74 -27.61
C ALA A 410 25.54 4.04 -28.78
N ALA A 411 26.02 4.21 -30.03
CA ALA A 411 25.40 3.67 -31.24
C ALA A 411 23.87 3.91 -31.34
N GLY A 412 23.37 5.02 -30.79
CA GLY A 412 21.93 5.36 -30.75
C GLY A 412 21.10 4.69 -29.64
N ARG A 413 21.72 4.01 -28.66
CA ARG A 413 21.03 3.29 -27.57
C ARG A 413 20.67 4.15 -26.35
N VAL A 414 21.31 5.32 -26.20
CA VAL A 414 21.08 6.25 -25.08
C VAL A 414 20.45 7.52 -25.61
N THR A 415 19.36 7.94 -24.98
CA THR A 415 18.66 9.18 -25.33
C THR A 415 19.44 10.39 -24.81
N PRO A 416 19.56 11.49 -25.57
CA PRO A 416 20.18 12.71 -25.06
C PRO A 416 19.48 13.24 -23.79
N LYS A 417 20.23 13.89 -22.90
CA LYS A 417 19.72 14.64 -21.72
C LYS A 417 18.92 13.82 -20.71
N THR A 418 19.36 12.57 -20.53
CA THR A 418 18.58 11.56 -19.81
C THR A 418 18.96 11.36 -18.35
N GLY A 419 20.05 11.98 -17.91
CA GLY A 419 20.61 11.81 -16.59
C GLY A 419 21.56 10.62 -16.49
N LYS A 420 22.51 10.72 -15.55
CA LYS A 420 23.53 9.69 -15.36
C LYS A 420 23.97 9.55 -13.90
N ALA A 421 24.56 8.40 -13.57
CA ALA A 421 25.35 8.19 -12.36
C ALA A 421 26.67 7.50 -12.67
N LEU A 422 27.62 7.67 -11.77
CA LEU A 422 28.83 6.87 -11.69
C LEU A 422 28.75 6.05 -10.40
N ASP A 423 29.20 4.81 -10.41
CA ASP A 423 29.39 4.06 -9.18
C ASP A 423 30.58 3.11 -9.29
N TYR A 424 31.03 2.62 -8.13
CA TYR A 424 32.13 1.68 -8.02
C TYR A 424 31.65 0.43 -7.30
N VAL A 425 31.94 -0.73 -7.88
CA VAL A 425 31.48 -2.03 -7.37
C VAL A 425 32.68 -2.97 -7.28
N THR A 426 32.69 -3.81 -6.25
CA THR A 426 33.71 -4.86 -6.13
C THR A 426 33.59 -5.82 -7.32
N THR A 427 34.70 -6.10 -8.01
CA THR A 427 34.73 -6.97 -9.19
C THR A 427 34.19 -8.37 -8.86
N GLY A 428 33.29 -8.87 -9.71
CA GLY A 428 32.59 -10.14 -9.53
C GLY A 428 31.23 -10.00 -8.83
N ASN A 429 30.95 -8.86 -8.19
CA ASN A 429 29.65 -8.61 -7.55
C ASN A 429 28.59 -8.18 -8.55
N ALA A 430 27.33 -8.30 -8.12
CA ALA A 430 26.19 -7.80 -8.87
C ALA A 430 26.23 -6.27 -8.97
N ILE A 431 25.78 -5.72 -10.10
CA ILE A 431 25.54 -4.28 -10.19
C ILE A 431 24.23 -3.95 -9.45
N SER A 432 24.23 -2.86 -8.70
CA SER A 432 23.05 -2.32 -8.03
C SER A 432 22.49 -1.15 -8.80
N GLN A 433 21.16 -1.08 -8.91
CA GLN A 433 20.51 0.13 -9.41
C GLN A 433 20.87 1.33 -8.50
N PRO A 434 21.29 2.48 -9.07
CA PRO A 434 21.50 3.69 -8.28
C PRO A 434 20.24 4.09 -7.51
N THR A 435 20.42 4.65 -6.32
CA THR A 435 19.32 5.07 -5.45
C THR A 435 18.45 6.13 -6.15
N GLY A 436 17.13 6.00 -6.06
CA GLY A 436 16.19 7.00 -6.55
C GLY A 436 15.96 7.05 -8.07
N VAL A 437 16.31 5.98 -8.78
CA VAL A 437 16.03 5.87 -10.21
C VAL A 437 14.57 5.46 -10.44
N GLU A 438 13.71 6.47 -10.51
CA GLU A 438 12.28 6.36 -10.87
C GLU A 438 11.96 7.38 -11.97
N ASP A 439 11.01 7.06 -12.85
CA ASP A 439 10.61 7.96 -13.94
C ASP A 439 9.11 8.22 -13.91
N TYR A 440 8.76 9.49 -13.68
CA TYR A 440 7.40 10.01 -13.63
C TYR A 440 7.28 11.10 -14.68
N PHE A 441 6.28 11.01 -15.55
CA PHE A 441 6.10 11.92 -16.67
C PHE A 441 4.63 12.13 -16.98
N GLN A 442 4.31 13.21 -17.69
CA GLN A 442 2.95 13.46 -18.16
C GLN A 442 2.78 13.11 -19.65
N THR A 443 1.84 12.22 -19.94
CA THR A 443 1.27 12.05 -21.29
C THR A 443 0.40 13.27 -21.67
N ALA A 444 -0.15 13.29 -22.89
CA ALA A 444 -1.11 14.33 -23.27
C ALA A 444 -2.35 14.32 -22.38
N ALA A 445 -2.87 13.13 -22.05
CA ALA A 445 -4.03 12.98 -21.16
C ALA A 445 -3.70 13.39 -19.72
N ASP A 446 -2.49 13.07 -19.23
CA ASP A 446 -2.09 13.42 -17.85
C ASP A 446 -2.06 14.94 -17.61
N LYS A 447 -1.70 15.72 -18.64
CA LYS A 447 -1.61 17.18 -18.55
C LYS A 447 -2.97 17.85 -18.31
N ASP A 448 -4.02 17.35 -18.95
CA ASP A 448 -5.36 17.93 -18.86
C ASP A 448 -6.00 17.68 -17.48
N HIS A 449 -5.48 16.72 -16.71
CA HIS A 449 -6.03 16.29 -15.43
C HIS A 449 -5.06 16.41 -14.24
N GLY A 450 -3.85 16.92 -14.46
CA GLY A 450 -2.85 17.13 -13.39
C GLY A 450 -2.31 15.83 -12.79
N THR A 451 -2.29 14.74 -13.57
CA THR A 451 -1.82 13.41 -13.13
C THR A 451 -0.50 13.04 -13.79
N TYR A 452 -0.03 11.80 -13.64
CA TYR A 452 1.22 11.33 -14.22
C TYR A 452 1.22 9.82 -14.45
N THR A 453 2.09 9.40 -15.35
CA THR A 453 2.44 8.01 -15.62
C THR A 453 3.80 7.69 -14.99
N SER A 454 4.00 6.45 -14.55
CA SER A 454 5.29 5.99 -14.01
C SER A 454 5.80 4.74 -14.75
N ARG A 455 7.11 4.52 -14.70
CA ARG A 455 7.78 3.33 -15.24
C ARG A 455 9.00 2.96 -14.40
N LYS A 456 9.44 1.70 -14.46
CA LYS A 456 10.56 1.17 -13.67
C LYS A 456 11.62 0.52 -14.55
N VAL A 457 12.86 0.53 -14.06
CA VAL A 457 13.96 -0.16 -14.71
C VAL A 457 13.79 -1.66 -14.53
N VAL A 458 13.76 -2.41 -15.64
CA VAL A 458 13.66 -3.88 -15.65
C VAL A 458 14.99 -4.57 -15.92
N ALA A 459 15.94 -3.86 -16.52
CA ALA A 459 17.30 -4.36 -16.74
C ALA A 459 18.28 -3.21 -17.02
N TRP A 460 19.56 -3.47 -16.78
CA TRP A 460 20.67 -2.62 -17.23
C TRP A 460 21.35 -3.29 -18.42
N GLN A 461 21.46 -2.55 -19.53
CA GLN A 461 22.03 -3.06 -20.77
C GLN A 461 23.34 -2.36 -21.07
N SER A 462 24.36 -3.11 -21.45
CA SER A 462 25.66 -2.62 -21.89
C SER A 462 25.49 -1.65 -23.05
N VAL A 463 26.14 -0.48 -22.96
CA VAL A 463 26.12 0.53 -24.02
C VAL A 463 26.83 0.01 -25.28
N ALA A 464 27.87 -0.81 -25.12
CA ALA A 464 28.68 -1.32 -26.22
C ALA A 464 27.90 -2.24 -27.17
N ASP A 465 27.16 -3.20 -26.61
CA ASP A 465 26.54 -4.30 -27.37
C ASP A 465 25.05 -4.53 -27.06
N GLY A 466 24.48 -3.86 -26.06
CA GLY A 466 23.08 -4.01 -25.64
C GLY A 466 22.80 -5.25 -24.78
N ALA A 467 23.83 -6.02 -24.41
CA ALA A 467 23.67 -7.21 -23.57
C ALA A 467 23.27 -6.83 -22.14
N VAL A 468 22.44 -7.64 -21.48
CA VAL A 468 22.06 -7.40 -20.08
C VAL A 468 23.26 -7.64 -19.17
N VAL A 469 23.58 -6.65 -18.34
CA VAL A 469 24.66 -6.72 -17.35
C VAL A 469 24.05 -6.93 -15.98
N THR A 470 24.42 -8.02 -15.31
CA THR A 470 23.98 -8.31 -13.92
C THR A 470 25.13 -8.36 -12.94
N LYS A 471 26.37 -8.54 -13.40
CA LYS A 471 27.59 -8.56 -12.60
C LYS A 471 28.68 -7.74 -13.27
N LEU A 472 29.53 -7.11 -12.48
CA LEU A 472 30.62 -6.27 -12.97
C LEU A 472 31.95 -7.02 -12.83
N THR A 473 32.53 -7.47 -13.94
CA THR A 473 33.86 -8.12 -13.95
C THR A 473 34.98 -7.18 -14.40
N ALA A 474 34.63 -6.10 -15.10
CA ALA A 474 35.49 -4.96 -15.39
C ALA A 474 34.61 -3.72 -15.62
N SER A 475 35.25 -2.54 -15.64
CA SER A 475 34.58 -1.27 -15.82
C SER A 475 33.78 -1.21 -17.13
N THR A 476 32.59 -0.61 -17.09
CA THR A 476 31.67 -0.56 -18.23
C THR A 476 30.68 0.61 -18.13
N ALA A 477 29.92 0.87 -19.19
CA ALA A 477 28.72 1.70 -19.12
C ALA A 477 27.47 0.91 -19.48
N VAL A 478 26.39 1.21 -18.77
CA VAL A 478 25.07 0.60 -18.95
C VAL A 478 24.01 1.66 -19.12
N TYR A 479 22.92 1.32 -19.80
CA TYR A 479 21.73 2.14 -19.90
C TYR A 479 20.51 1.39 -19.38
N ALA A 480 19.57 2.13 -18.82
CA ALA A 480 18.35 1.57 -18.27
C ALA A 480 17.43 1.10 -19.41
N LYS A 481 17.00 -0.16 -19.30
CA LYS A 481 15.83 -0.67 -19.99
C LYS A 481 14.63 -0.51 -19.06
N TRP A 482 13.70 0.34 -19.46
CA TRP A 482 12.43 0.55 -18.75
C TRP A 482 11.39 -0.47 -19.22
N ASP A 483 10.42 -0.77 -18.36
CA ASP A 483 9.16 -1.35 -18.85
C ASP A 483 8.43 -0.34 -19.76
N SER A 484 7.65 -0.83 -20.73
CA SER A 484 6.67 0.06 -21.36
C SER A 484 5.61 0.38 -20.31
N ALA A 485 5.16 1.64 -20.29
CA ALA A 485 4.04 2.05 -19.47
C ALA A 485 2.95 2.66 -20.37
N ALA A 486 1.71 2.23 -20.16
CA ALA A 486 0.52 2.86 -20.70
C ALA A 486 -0.36 3.32 -19.52
N SER A 487 -1.02 4.46 -19.68
CA SER A 487 -1.94 5.04 -18.70
C SER A 487 -3.33 5.20 -19.31
N ILE A 488 -4.38 4.97 -18.51
CA ILE A 488 -5.77 5.24 -18.88
C ILE A 488 -6.48 5.97 -17.75
N PHE A 489 -7.48 6.77 -18.11
CA PHE A 489 -8.39 7.35 -17.14
C PHE A 489 -9.55 6.39 -16.85
N VAL A 490 -9.77 6.11 -15.57
CA VAL A 490 -10.81 5.22 -15.06
C VAL A 490 -11.86 6.07 -14.36
N ASN A 491 -13.00 6.25 -15.02
CA ASN A 491 -14.08 7.11 -14.55
C ASN A 491 -15.16 6.26 -13.84
N GLY A 492 -15.39 6.56 -12.56
CA GLY A 492 -16.35 5.88 -11.71
C GLY A 492 -17.81 6.12 -12.11
N ASN A 493 -18.09 7.08 -13.00
CA ASN A 493 -19.40 7.37 -13.58
C ASN A 493 -20.51 7.40 -12.50
N GLY A 494 -20.30 8.24 -11.48
CA GLY A 494 -21.18 8.39 -10.32
C GLY A 494 -20.88 7.47 -9.13
N GLY A 495 -19.88 6.59 -9.24
CA GLY A 495 -19.26 5.89 -8.13
C GLY A 495 -17.92 6.52 -7.70
N SER A 496 -17.41 6.08 -6.55
CA SER A 496 -16.18 6.59 -5.93
C SER A 496 -15.18 5.45 -5.67
N PHE A 497 -13.89 5.77 -5.80
CA PHE A 497 -12.77 4.87 -5.53
C PHE A 497 -12.29 5.00 -4.07
N SER A 498 -11.33 4.16 -3.67
CA SER A 498 -10.75 4.11 -2.32
C SER A 498 -10.19 5.44 -1.81
N ASN A 499 -9.70 6.30 -2.71
CA ASN A 499 -9.21 7.65 -2.40
C ASN A 499 -10.32 8.72 -2.31
N GLY A 500 -11.59 8.34 -2.43
CA GLY A 500 -12.75 9.23 -2.41
C GLY A 500 -13.03 9.96 -3.71
N ASN A 501 -12.17 9.83 -4.73
CA ASN A 501 -12.36 10.48 -6.02
C ASN A 501 -13.36 9.71 -6.90
N ASN A 502 -14.00 10.41 -7.84
CA ASN A 502 -14.92 9.82 -8.82
C ASN A 502 -14.21 9.36 -10.11
N GLY A 503 -12.89 9.53 -10.19
CA GLY A 503 -12.05 9.12 -11.31
C GLY A 503 -10.61 8.96 -10.84
N ILE A 504 -9.91 7.96 -11.39
CA ILE A 504 -8.48 7.70 -11.12
C ILE A 504 -7.75 7.40 -12.42
N TYR A 505 -6.43 7.55 -12.44
CA TYR A 505 -5.62 7.01 -13.52
C TYR A 505 -5.07 5.65 -13.12
N ALA A 506 -5.16 4.69 -14.03
CA ALA A 506 -4.48 3.42 -13.91
C ALA A 506 -3.30 3.41 -14.89
N THR A 507 -2.11 3.04 -14.41
CA THR A 507 -0.94 2.78 -15.26
C THR A 507 -0.62 1.30 -15.17
N LYS A 508 -0.37 0.66 -16.32
CA LYS A 508 0.15 -0.70 -16.37
C LYS A 508 1.51 -0.73 -17.06
N THR A 509 2.33 -1.67 -16.61
CA THR A 509 3.56 -2.07 -17.30
C THR A 509 3.26 -3.14 -18.37
N ASP A 510 4.25 -3.53 -19.18
CA ASP A 510 4.08 -4.68 -20.11
C ASP A 510 3.74 -5.99 -19.40
N SER A 511 4.22 -6.16 -18.17
CA SER A 511 4.01 -7.37 -17.36
C SER A 511 2.64 -7.41 -16.67
N GLN A 512 1.90 -6.31 -16.67
CA GLN A 512 0.62 -6.18 -15.99
C GLN A 512 -0.51 -6.07 -17.02
N ARG A 513 -1.68 -6.61 -16.67
CA ARG A 513 -2.93 -6.36 -17.41
C ARG A 513 -3.64 -5.17 -16.79
N TRP A 514 -4.58 -4.58 -17.53
CA TRP A 514 -5.39 -3.49 -17.00
C TRP A 514 -6.16 -3.91 -15.74
N GLN A 515 -6.63 -5.16 -15.69
CA GLN A 515 -7.36 -5.69 -14.52
C GLN A 515 -6.51 -5.76 -13.24
N ASP A 516 -5.18 -5.80 -13.37
CA ASP A 516 -4.29 -5.93 -12.22
C ASP A 516 -4.01 -4.55 -11.58
N VAL A 517 -4.36 -3.46 -12.26
CA VAL A 517 -4.06 -2.08 -11.86
C VAL A 517 -5.28 -1.15 -11.81
N VAL A 518 -6.41 -1.55 -12.40
CA VAL A 518 -7.67 -0.81 -12.36
C VAL A 518 -8.47 -1.25 -11.15
N GLU A 519 -8.68 -0.33 -10.22
CA GLU A 519 -9.59 -0.53 -9.09
C GLU A 519 -11.06 -0.49 -9.57
N THR A 520 -11.93 -1.29 -8.95
CA THR A 520 -13.38 -1.21 -9.19
C THR A 520 -14.01 -0.19 -8.23
N PRO A 521 -14.69 0.86 -8.72
CA PRO A 521 -15.32 1.86 -7.89
C PRO A 521 -16.53 1.26 -7.15
N THR A 522 -17.01 1.95 -6.13
CA THR A 522 -18.25 1.61 -5.41
C THR A 522 -19.29 2.70 -5.56
N ARG A 523 -20.58 2.33 -5.57
CA ARG A 523 -21.69 3.30 -5.64
C ARG A 523 -22.88 2.80 -4.82
N ALA A 524 -23.30 3.58 -3.84
CA ALA A 524 -24.39 3.20 -2.94
C ALA A 524 -25.70 2.96 -3.71
N GLY A 525 -26.31 1.78 -3.53
CA GLY A 525 -27.56 1.39 -4.19
C GLY A 525 -27.44 0.85 -5.62
N TYR A 526 -26.21 0.71 -6.14
CA TYR A 526 -25.93 0.18 -7.47
C TYR A 526 -24.92 -0.95 -7.40
N THR A 527 -24.98 -1.87 -8.37
CA THR A 527 -23.99 -2.92 -8.58
C THR A 527 -23.17 -2.61 -9.83
N PHE A 528 -21.84 -2.69 -9.71
CA PHE A 528 -20.93 -2.57 -10.83
C PHE A 528 -21.11 -3.77 -11.76
N THR A 529 -21.09 -3.55 -13.07
CA THR A 529 -21.24 -4.62 -14.07
C THR A 529 -20.00 -4.81 -14.91
N PHE A 530 -19.64 -3.81 -15.72
CA PHE A 530 -18.48 -3.85 -16.60
C PHE A 530 -18.00 -2.43 -16.94
N TRP A 531 -16.84 -2.36 -17.59
CA TRP A 531 -16.26 -1.13 -18.09
C TRP A 531 -16.68 -0.86 -19.54
N THR A 532 -16.79 0.41 -19.89
CA THR A 532 -17.08 0.85 -21.27
C THR A 532 -16.07 1.92 -21.72
N ASN A 533 -15.99 2.22 -23.00
CA ASN A 533 -15.29 3.41 -23.48
C ASN A 533 -16.08 4.70 -23.17
N ALA A 534 -15.46 5.87 -23.39
CA ALA A 534 -16.02 7.22 -23.16
C ALA A 534 -17.50 7.40 -23.59
N ASP A 535 -17.87 6.89 -24.77
CA ASP A 535 -19.20 7.05 -25.36
C ASP A 535 -20.19 5.91 -25.03
N LYS A 536 -19.77 4.93 -24.22
CA LYS A 536 -20.56 3.76 -23.78
C LYS A 536 -20.98 2.81 -24.90
N THR A 537 -20.32 2.86 -26.06
CA THR A 537 -20.66 1.99 -27.21
C THR A 537 -19.91 0.66 -27.21
N LEU A 538 -18.73 0.61 -26.58
CA LEU A 538 -17.88 -0.58 -26.51
C LEU A 538 -17.62 -1.00 -25.07
N ARG A 539 -17.59 -2.29 -24.81
CA ARG A 539 -17.20 -2.89 -23.53
C ARG A 539 -15.68 -3.00 -23.44
N ALA A 540 -15.08 -2.51 -22.36
CA ALA A 540 -13.65 -2.64 -22.11
C ALA A 540 -13.37 -3.93 -21.34
N ASN A 541 -12.58 -4.83 -21.93
CA ASN A 541 -12.10 -6.03 -21.26
C ASN A 541 -10.70 -5.76 -20.71
N LEU A 542 -10.59 -5.67 -19.39
CA LEU A 542 -9.34 -5.34 -18.73
C LEU A 542 -8.37 -6.52 -18.61
N PHE A 543 -8.85 -7.77 -18.84
CA PHE A 543 -8.00 -8.96 -18.82
C PHE A 543 -7.07 -8.98 -20.03
N ASP A 544 -7.63 -8.86 -21.24
CA ASP A 544 -6.85 -8.91 -22.48
C ASP A 544 -6.48 -7.51 -23.00
N GLY A 545 -7.11 -6.46 -22.47
CA GLY A 545 -6.83 -5.06 -22.74
C GLY A 545 -7.47 -4.52 -24.02
N TYR A 546 -8.61 -5.07 -24.46
CA TYR A 546 -9.30 -4.64 -25.67
C TYR A 546 -10.75 -4.21 -25.45
N TYR A 547 -11.26 -3.39 -26.37
CA TYR A 547 -12.66 -3.06 -26.51
C TYR A 547 -13.41 -4.08 -27.35
N TYR A 548 -14.65 -4.36 -26.97
CA TYR A 548 -15.57 -5.30 -27.59
C TYR A 548 -16.89 -4.62 -27.93
N ASP A 549 -17.49 -4.93 -29.07
CA ASP A 549 -18.82 -4.44 -29.43
C ASP A 549 -19.95 -5.20 -28.72
N ALA A 550 -21.20 -4.78 -28.95
CA ALA A 550 -22.38 -5.41 -28.36
C ALA A 550 -22.59 -6.88 -28.77
N ALA A 551 -21.97 -7.32 -29.88
CA ALA A 551 -22.02 -8.70 -30.35
C ALA A 551 -20.87 -9.56 -29.79
N GLY A 552 -19.99 -8.99 -28.95
CA GLY A 552 -18.85 -9.68 -28.36
C GLY A 552 -17.65 -9.81 -29.29
N LYS A 553 -17.59 -9.02 -30.38
CA LYS A 553 -16.43 -9.01 -31.27
C LYS A 553 -15.38 -8.03 -30.78
N LYS A 554 -14.12 -8.48 -30.78
CA LYS A 554 -12.92 -7.68 -30.44
C LYS A 554 -12.70 -6.57 -31.49
N VAL A 555 -12.60 -5.32 -31.05
CA VAL A 555 -12.55 -4.12 -31.92
C VAL A 555 -11.17 -3.46 -31.93
N SER A 556 -10.70 -2.97 -30.78
CA SER A 556 -9.48 -2.16 -30.68
C SER A 556 -8.80 -2.31 -29.32
N LEU A 557 -7.51 -1.99 -29.24
CA LEU A 557 -6.75 -2.00 -27.98
C LEU A 557 -7.19 -0.83 -27.10
N ILE A 558 -7.26 -1.03 -25.79
CA ILE A 558 -7.32 0.05 -24.81
C ILE A 558 -5.93 0.69 -24.76
N ALA A 559 -5.75 1.72 -25.59
CA ALA A 559 -4.48 2.39 -25.80
C ALA A 559 -4.15 3.39 -24.69
N ASP A 560 -2.88 3.80 -24.63
CA ASP A 560 -2.41 4.90 -23.79
C ASP A 560 -3.25 6.17 -24.02
N GLY A 561 -3.68 6.80 -22.93
CA GLY A 561 -4.56 7.97 -22.91
C GLY A 561 -6.06 7.68 -23.08
N SER A 562 -6.49 6.41 -23.14
CA SER A 562 -7.93 6.09 -23.22
C SER A 562 -8.69 6.42 -21.93
N GLU A 563 -9.98 6.71 -22.04
CA GLU A 563 -10.91 6.79 -20.90
C GLU A 563 -11.87 5.58 -20.90
N ILE A 564 -12.04 4.96 -19.73
CA ILE A 564 -13.04 3.92 -19.47
C ILE A 564 -14.04 4.36 -18.39
N LEU A 565 -15.32 4.01 -18.56
CA LEU A 565 -16.42 4.37 -17.65
C LEU A 565 -17.06 3.15 -17.02
N ALA A 566 -17.32 3.23 -15.71
CA ALA A 566 -18.05 2.19 -14.99
C ALA A 566 -19.52 2.14 -15.41
N ASN A 567 -20.03 0.94 -15.70
CA ASN A 567 -21.45 0.70 -15.94
C ASN A 567 -22.14 0.17 -14.68
N TRP A 568 -23.27 0.77 -14.33
CA TRP A 568 -24.00 0.53 -13.08
C TRP A 568 -25.41 0.00 -13.35
N VAL A 569 -25.87 -0.92 -12.50
CA VAL A 569 -27.27 -1.36 -12.44
C VAL A 569 -27.84 -1.02 -11.07
N GLU A 570 -29.04 -0.44 -11.00
CA GLU A 570 -29.74 -0.18 -9.73
C GLU A 570 -30.14 -1.49 -9.07
N ASN A 571 -29.89 -1.61 -7.77
CA ASN A 571 -30.16 -2.85 -7.04
C ASN A 571 -31.66 -3.21 -6.93
N ASN A 572 -32.59 -2.31 -7.31
CA ASN A 572 -34.04 -2.42 -7.03
C ASN A 572 -35.01 -2.20 -8.22
N GLN A 573 -34.57 -2.30 -9.48
CA GLN A 573 -35.52 -2.23 -10.61
C GLN A 573 -36.23 -3.60 -10.82
N ASP A 574 -37.56 -3.58 -10.61
CA ASP A 574 -38.61 -4.50 -11.11
C ASP A 574 -38.71 -5.96 -10.62
N LYS A 575 -39.37 -6.18 -9.46
CA LYS A 575 -40.01 -7.49 -9.14
C LYS A 575 -41.54 -7.43 -9.04
N LEU A 576 -42.11 -6.43 -8.36
CA LEU A 576 -43.56 -6.41 -8.07
C LEU A 576 -44.45 -6.13 -9.30
N GLY A 577 -44.03 -5.24 -10.20
CA GLY A 577 -44.79 -4.93 -11.43
C GLY A 577 -44.83 -6.11 -12.41
N SER A 578 -43.71 -6.82 -12.54
CA SER A 578 -43.56 -7.97 -13.43
C SER A 578 -44.28 -9.23 -12.91
N GLN A 579 -44.28 -9.47 -11.58
CA GLN A 579 -44.93 -10.62 -10.95
C GLN A 579 -46.47 -10.58 -11.05
N ILE A 580 -47.10 -9.41 -10.85
CA ILE A 580 -48.57 -9.29 -10.90
C ILE A 580 -49.10 -9.30 -12.35
N TYR A 581 -48.39 -8.65 -13.28
CA TYR A 581 -48.77 -8.65 -14.70
C TYR A 581 -48.68 -10.03 -15.36
N GLN A 582 -47.91 -10.96 -14.78
CA GLN A 582 -47.77 -12.33 -15.28
C GLN A 582 -49.09 -13.12 -15.24
N TYR A 583 -49.96 -12.89 -14.25
CA TYR A 583 -51.24 -13.60 -14.09
C TYR A 583 -52.45 -12.80 -14.60
N ASN A 584 -52.28 -11.48 -14.76
CA ASN A 584 -53.19 -10.60 -15.49
C ASN A 584 -54.66 -10.75 -15.03
N LEU A 585 -54.88 -10.78 -13.71
CA LEU A 585 -56.20 -10.90 -13.07
C LEU A 585 -57.01 -9.62 -13.30
N SER A 586 -58.29 -9.75 -13.64
CA SER A 586 -59.15 -8.61 -13.93
C SER A 586 -59.68 -7.94 -12.66
N PHE A 587 -59.70 -8.65 -11.52
CA PHE A 587 -60.28 -8.24 -10.25
C PHE A 587 -61.78 -7.87 -10.32
N THR A 588 -62.42 -8.03 -11.48
CA THR A 588 -63.83 -7.73 -11.72
C THR A 588 -64.77 -8.90 -11.45
N SER A 589 -64.26 -10.14 -11.52
CA SER A 589 -65.03 -11.34 -11.17
C SER A 589 -64.12 -12.52 -10.83
N LYS A 590 -64.21 -13.02 -9.59
CA LYS A 590 -63.42 -14.17 -9.12
C LYS A 590 -63.59 -15.40 -10.02
N SER A 591 -64.81 -15.66 -10.48
CA SER A 591 -65.09 -16.82 -11.33
C SER A 591 -64.47 -16.69 -12.72
N PHE A 592 -64.34 -15.46 -13.23
CA PHE A 592 -63.68 -15.17 -14.50
C PHE A 592 -62.16 -15.35 -14.39
N ASP A 593 -61.55 -14.81 -13.34
CA ASP A 593 -60.12 -14.91 -13.08
C ASP A 593 -59.67 -16.35 -12.80
N VAL A 594 -60.47 -17.11 -12.04
CA VAL A 594 -60.24 -18.56 -11.87
C VAL A 594 -60.33 -19.29 -13.21
N ALA A 595 -61.34 -19.00 -14.03
CA ALA A 595 -61.51 -19.64 -15.33
C ALA A 595 -60.36 -19.33 -16.30
N LYS A 596 -59.79 -18.12 -16.22
CA LYS A 596 -58.62 -17.70 -16.99
C LYS A 596 -57.38 -18.51 -16.61
N LEU A 597 -57.06 -18.61 -15.31
CA LEU A 597 -55.92 -19.41 -14.84
C LEU A 597 -56.10 -20.90 -15.15
N VAL A 598 -57.32 -21.42 -15.07
CA VAL A 598 -57.59 -22.80 -15.50
C VAL A 598 -57.30 -22.98 -16.99
N LYS A 599 -57.63 -22.00 -17.82
CA LYS A 599 -57.34 -22.01 -19.26
C LYS A 599 -55.84 -21.87 -19.57
N GLU A 600 -55.09 -21.22 -18.68
CA GLU A 600 -53.62 -21.12 -18.72
C GLU A 600 -52.92 -22.38 -18.18
N GLY A 601 -53.70 -23.42 -17.88
CA GLY A 601 -53.18 -24.74 -17.51
C GLY A 601 -52.96 -24.89 -16.01
N TYR A 602 -53.72 -24.23 -15.14
CA TYR A 602 -53.73 -24.49 -13.69
C TYR A 602 -54.95 -25.33 -13.25
N THR A 603 -54.84 -26.11 -12.17
CA THR A 603 -55.98 -26.86 -11.66
C THR A 603 -57.05 -25.89 -11.12
N LYS A 604 -58.33 -26.25 -11.29
CA LYS A 604 -59.42 -25.40 -10.80
C LYS A 604 -59.35 -25.15 -9.29
N ALA A 605 -58.95 -26.15 -8.51
CA ALA A 605 -58.85 -26.03 -7.05
C ALA A 605 -57.70 -25.10 -6.61
N SER A 606 -56.52 -25.18 -7.25
CA SER A 606 -55.38 -24.30 -6.96
C SER A 606 -55.64 -22.87 -7.43
N ALA A 607 -56.21 -22.71 -8.63
CA ALA A 607 -56.58 -21.41 -9.19
C ALA A 607 -57.62 -20.70 -8.30
N THR A 608 -58.63 -21.42 -7.78
CA THR A 608 -59.59 -20.83 -6.84
C THR A 608 -58.93 -20.31 -5.57
N LYS A 609 -58.02 -21.08 -4.95
CA LYS A 609 -57.33 -20.65 -3.73
C LYS A 609 -56.42 -19.44 -3.96
N PHE A 610 -55.64 -19.46 -5.05
CA PHE A 610 -54.79 -18.33 -5.43
C PHE A 610 -55.58 -17.05 -5.68
N VAL A 611 -56.65 -17.13 -6.47
CA VAL A 611 -57.51 -15.97 -6.77
C VAL A 611 -58.18 -15.45 -5.50
N ASP A 612 -58.62 -16.33 -4.58
CA ASP A 612 -59.20 -15.89 -3.31
C ASP A 612 -58.22 -15.14 -2.42
N GLU A 613 -56.94 -15.52 -2.37
CA GLU A 613 -55.91 -14.78 -1.62
C GLU A 613 -55.54 -13.47 -2.32
N MET A 614 -55.36 -13.46 -3.64
CA MET A 614 -55.04 -12.25 -4.38
C MET A 614 -56.12 -11.18 -4.26
N TYR A 615 -57.40 -11.57 -4.24
CA TYR A 615 -58.51 -10.63 -4.02
C TYR A 615 -58.54 -10.02 -2.62
N LYS A 616 -57.95 -10.65 -1.60
CA LYS A 616 -57.81 -10.04 -0.26
C LYS A 616 -56.72 -8.97 -0.24
N LEU A 617 -55.77 -9.03 -1.17
CA LEU A 617 -54.64 -8.09 -1.29
C LEU A 617 -54.96 -6.89 -2.20
N GLU A 618 -56.14 -6.88 -2.84
CA GLU A 618 -56.50 -5.86 -3.84
C GLU A 618 -56.49 -4.44 -3.27
N ASP A 619 -57.08 -4.22 -2.10
CA ASP A 619 -57.10 -2.89 -1.48
C ASP A 619 -55.68 -2.39 -1.12
N GLU A 620 -54.80 -3.29 -0.66
CA GLU A 620 -53.39 -2.98 -0.37
C GLU A 620 -52.60 -2.67 -1.64
N TYR A 621 -52.88 -3.39 -2.73
CA TYR A 621 -52.25 -3.14 -4.03
C TYR A 621 -52.71 -1.81 -4.65
N GLN A 622 -54.01 -1.52 -4.60
CA GLN A 622 -54.57 -0.25 -5.06
C GLN A 622 -54.07 0.94 -4.21
N ALA A 623 -53.84 0.74 -2.91
CA ALA A 623 -53.18 1.73 -2.06
C ALA A 623 -51.73 1.97 -2.48
N TYR A 624 -50.96 0.90 -2.75
CA TYR A 624 -49.59 0.99 -3.26
C TYR A 624 -49.50 1.78 -4.59
N LEU A 625 -50.41 1.55 -5.53
CA LEU A 625 -50.43 2.26 -6.81
C LEU A 625 -50.67 3.77 -6.68
N ARG A 626 -51.33 4.19 -5.59
CA ARG A 626 -51.63 5.60 -5.31
C ARG A 626 -50.52 6.32 -4.53
N LEU A 627 -49.49 5.61 -4.07
CA LEU A 627 -48.35 6.22 -3.39
C LEU A 627 -47.48 7.03 -4.36
N THR A 628 -47.17 8.26 -3.96
CA THR A 628 -46.35 9.22 -4.71
C THR A 628 -44.96 9.42 -4.10
N ASP A 629 -44.76 9.10 -2.81
CA ASP A 629 -43.45 9.14 -2.15
C ASP A 629 -42.58 7.93 -2.50
N ALA A 630 -41.30 8.16 -2.79
CA ALA A 630 -40.39 7.13 -3.29
C ALA A 630 -39.96 6.10 -2.24
N GLN A 631 -39.91 6.45 -0.95
CA GLN A 631 -39.49 5.55 0.12
C GLN A 631 -40.69 4.78 0.68
N GLU A 632 -41.83 5.43 0.87
CA GLU A 632 -43.07 4.75 1.28
C GLU A 632 -43.52 3.72 0.24
N LYS A 633 -43.34 4.03 -1.04
CA LYS A 633 -43.62 3.11 -2.14
C LYS A 633 -42.69 1.88 -2.12
N LYS A 634 -41.43 2.03 -1.70
CA LYS A 634 -40.48 0.90 -1.53
C LYS A 634 -40.89 -0.01 -0.37
N ASP A 635 -41.25 0.57 0.77
CA ASP A 635 -41.62 -0.20 1.97
C ASP A 635 -42.95 -0.94 1.76
N ALA A 636 -43.90 -0.31 1.06
CA ALA A 636 -45.14 -0.95 0.66
C ALA A 636 -44.91 -2.08 -0.36
N ALA A 637 -44.02 -1.87 -1.34
CA ALA A 637 -43.69 -2.90 -2.34
C ALA A 637 -43.05 -4.15 -1.72
N ALA A 638 -42.11 -3.98 -0.79
CA ALA A 638 -41.45 -5.10 -0.12
C ALA A 638 -42.44 -5.96 0.68
N LYS A 639 -43.37 -5.33 1.40
CA LYS A 639 -44.41 -6.02 2.17
C LYS A 639 -45.39 -6.77 1.27
N LEU A 640 -45.79 -6.17 0.15
CA LEU A 640 -46.76 -6.77 -0.77
C LEU A 640 -46.15 -7.95 -1.56
N THR A 641 -44.87 -7.85 -1.93
CA THR A 641 -44.13 -8.91 -2.65
C THR A 641 -44.12 -10.23 -1.87
N VAL A 642 -43.91 -10.18 -0.55
CA VAL A 642 -43.90 -11.38 0.31
C VAL A 642 -45.29 -12.05 0.35
N LYS A 643 -46.36 -11.25 0.41
CA LYS A 643 -47.74 -11.76 0.45
C LYS A 643 -48.15 -12.40 -0.89
N ILE A 644 -47.73 -11.81 -2.00
CA ILE A 644 -48.01 -12.35 -3.34
C ILE A 644 -47.24 -13.64 -3.59
N ALA A 645 -45.96 -13.70 -3.24
CA ALA A 645 -45.17 -14.93 -3.34
C ALA A 645 -45.75 -16.08 -2.50
N ALA A 646 -46.36 -15.78 -1.35
CA ALA A 646 -47.07 -16.77 -0.55
C ALA A 646 -48.36 -17.26 -1.23
N ALA A 647 -49.08 -16.39 -1.94
CA ALA A 647 -50.25 -16.77 -2.71
C ALA A 647 -49.86 -17.62 -3.94
N GLU A 648 -48.81 -17.25 -4.69
CA GLU A 648 -48.34 -17.96 -5.89
C GLU A 648 -48.05 -19.44 -5.62
N LYS A 649 -47.53 -19.79 -4.44
CA LYS A 649 -47.31 -21.17 -3.99
C LYS A 649 -48.57 -22.03 -3.93
N LEU A 650 -49.76 -21.43 -4.02
CA LEU A 650 -51.04 -22.15 -4.06
C LEU A 650 -51.39 -22.65 -5.47
N LEU A 651 -50.72 -22.19 -6.54
CA LEU A 651 -50.98 -22.55 -7.93
C LEU A 651 -50.36 -23.90 -8.31
N VAL A 652 -51.11 -24.73 -9.03
CA VAL A 652 -50.69 -26.08 -9.49
C VAL A 652 -51.10 -26.24 -10.95
N ARG A 653 -50.22 -26.72 -11.84
CA ARG A 653 -50.51 -26.89 -13.28
C ARG A 653 -51.26 -28.18 -13.63
N GLN A 654 -52.00 -28.16 -14.73
CA GLN A 654 -52.96 -29.17 -15.21
C GLN A 654 -52.28 -30.26 -16.05
N ASP A 655 -51.08 -29.99 -16.58
CA ASP A 655 -50.15 -30.91 -17.23
C ASP A 655 -49.18 -31.59 -16.25
N ALA A 656 -49.48 -31.54 -14.95
CA ALA A 656 -48.91 -32.46 -13.98
C ALA A 656 -49.48 -33.88 -14.21
N ALA A 657 -49.09 -34.50 -15.32
CA ALA A 657 -48.97 -35.94 -15.44
C ALA A 657 -47.79 -36.37 -14.56
N GLU A 658 -47.99 -37.47 -13.84
CA GLU A 658 -47.11 -38.03 -12.81
C GLU A 658 -45.62 -37.70 -12.96
N VAL A 659 -45.08 -37.01 -11.94
CA VAL A 659 -43.68 -37.21 -11.50
C VAL A 659 -43.39 -38.72 -11.60
N PRO A 660 -42.29 -39.16 -12.23
CA PRO A 660 -41.95 -40.58 -12.27
C PRO A 660 -42.04 -41.13 -10.85
N ALA A 661 -42.87 -42.14 -10.63
CA ALA A 661 -43.10 -42.67 -9.29
C ALA A 661 -41.76 -42.93 -8.58
N GLY A 662 -41.58 -42.24 -7.46
CA GLY A 662 -40.36 -42.25 -6.63
C GLY A 662 -39.28 -41.31 -7.16
N THR A 663 -39.31 -40.04 -6.74
CA THR A 663 -38.13 -39.17 -6.76
C THR A 663 -37.38 -39.28 -5.43
N GLU A 664 -36.07 -39.11 -5.46
CA GLU A 664 -35.24 -39.04 -4.25
C GLU A 664 -34.38 -37.77 -4.28
N PRO A 665 -34.13 -37.14 -3.12
CA PRO A 665 -33.33 -35.91 -3.05
C PRO A 665 -31.84 -36.22 -3.20
N VAL A 666 -31.12 -35.35 -3.89
CA VAL A 666 -29.65 -35.32 -3.89
C VAL A 666 -29.20 -34.11 -3.07
N TYR A 667 -28.53 -34.37 -1.96
CA TYR A 667 -27.97 -33.37 -1.06
C TYR A 667 -26.60 -32.91 -1.54
N ARG A 668 -26.27 -31.63 -1.32
CA ARG A 668 -24.95 -31.04 -1.60
C ARG A 668 -24.31 -30.51 -0.31
N ALA A 669 -23.06 -30.88 -0.07
CA ALA A 669 -22.25 -30.34 1.02
C ALA A 669 -20.91 -29.81 0.49
N TYR A 670 -20.52 -28.61 0.91
CA TYR A 670 -19.27 -27.97 0.57
C TYR A 670 -18.24 -28.13 1.68
N ASN A 671 -17.01 -28.54 1.33
CA ASN A 671 -15.88 -28.64 2.24
C ASN A 671 -15.02 -27.36 2.19
N PRO A 672 -15.11 -26.45 3.17
CA PRO A 672 -14.33 -25.21 3.17
C PRO A 672 -12.84 -25.42 3.44
N TYR A 673 -12.40 -26.62 3.82
CA TYR A 673 -11.02 -26.91 4.22
C TYR A 673 -10.16 -27.51 3.10
N MET A 674 -10.77 -27.90 1.98
CA MET A 674 -10.07 -28.49 0.84
C MET A 674 -9.41 -27.41 -0.03
N LYS A 675 -8.10 -27.55 -0.26
CA LYS A 675 -7.31 -26.63 -1.10
C LYS A 675 -6.95 -27.22 -2.48
N VAL A 676 -7.16 -28.52 -2.68
CA VAL A 676 -6.88 -29.27 -3.91
C VAL A 676 -7.87 -30.45 -3.99
N GLY A 677 -8.44 -30.73 -5.16
CA GLY A 677 -9.46 -31.78 -5.35
C GLY A 677 -10.91 -31.25 -5.38
N SER A 678 -11.89 -32.15 -5.48
CA SER A 678 -13.33 -31.79 -5.44
C SER A 678 -13.73 -31.26 -4.07
N THR A 679 -14.28 -30.05 -4.04
CA THR A 679 -14.74 -29.39 -2.81
C THR A 679 -16.17 -29.76 -2.41
N HIS A 680 -16.93 -30.45 -3.27
CA HIS A 680 -18.35 -30.74 -3.04
C HIS A 680 -18.64 -32.25 -3.00
N LEU A 681 -19.53 -32.64 -2.09
CA LEU A 681 -20.13 -33.97 -2.02
C LEU A 681 -21.58 -33.91 -2.47
N PHE A 682 -21.96 -34.78 -3.40
CA PHE A 682 -23.35 -35.04 -3.80
C PHE A 682 -23.77 -36.44 -3.38
N THR A 683 -24.90 -36.56 -2.67
CA THR A 683 -25.37 -37.86 -2.17
C THR A 683 -26.88 -37.93 -2.01
N THR A 684 -27.45 -39.10 -2.27
CA THR A 684 -28.84 -39.45 -1.92
C THR A 684 -28.96 -39.97 -0.48
N ASP A 685 -27.84 -40.27 0.18
CA ASP A 685 -27.81 -40.74 1.56
C ASP A 685 -27.83 -39.56 2.55
N GLU A 686 -28.97 -39.34 3.19
CA GLU A 686 -29.14 -38.29 4.20
C GLU A 686 -28.19 -38.49 5.41
N GLN A 687 -27.79 -39.72 5.73
CA GLN A 687 -26.84 -39.99 6.82
C GLN A 687 -25.42 -39.59 6.43
N GLU A 688 -24.99 -39.86 5.19
CA GLU A 688 -23.70 -39.40 4.66
C GLU A 688 -23.65 -37.86 4.64
N TYR A 689 -24.73 -37.21 4.23
CA TYR A 689 -24.86 -35.76 4.29
C TYR A 689 -24.79 -35.21 5.73
N LYS A 690 -25.49 -35.83 6.68
CA LYS A 690 -25.42 -35.45 8.11
C LYS A 690 -24.02 -35.65 8.68
N ALA A 691 -23.37 -36.78 8.37
CA ALA A 691 -22.01 -37.07 8.81
C ALA A 691 -20.99 -36.06 8.27
N ALA A 692 -21.13 -35.62 7.01
CA ALA A 692 -20.28 -34.57 6.45
C ALA A 692 -20.43 -33.23 7.21
N LYS A 693 -21.66 -32.84 7.54
CA LYS A 693 -21.90 -31.65 8.37
C LYS A 693 -21.36 -31.79 9.79
N ASP A 694 -21.54 -32.96 10.40
CA ASP A 694 -21.00 -33.24 11.74
C ASP A 694 -19.46 -33.24 11.74
N ALA A 695 -18.84 -33.55 10.59
CA ALA A 695 -17.41 -33.41 10.34
C ALA A 695 -16.97 -31.97 9.96
N GLY A 696 -17.88 -30.99 10.00
CA GLY A 696 -17.59 -29.56 9.84
C GLY A 696 -17.78 -29.00 8.42
N TRP A 697 -18.40 -29.74 7.50
CA TRP A 697 -18.72 -29.25 6.15
C TRP A 697 -19.94 -28.33 6.18
N ILE A 698 -20.03 -27.41 5.21
CA ILE A 698 -21.18 -26.54 5.03
C ILE A 698 -22.25 -27.31 4.24
N GLY A 699 -23.37 -27.63 4.90
CA GLY A 699 -24.51 -28.26 4.24
C GLY A 699 -25.32 -27.25 3.42
N GLU A 700 -25.41 -27.46 2.12
CA GLU A 700 -26.10 -26.55 1.18
C GLU A 700 -27.53 -27.00 0.86
N GLY A 701 -27.99 -28.10 1.47
CA GLY A 701 -29.36 -28.59 1.32
C GLY A 701 -29.53 -29.53 0.13
N ILE A 702 -30.76 -29.61 -0.37
CA ILE A 702 -31.11 -30.42 -1.55
C ILE A 702 -30.67 -29.61 -2.78
N ALA A 703 -29.76 -30.14 -3.58
CA ALA A 703 -29.36 -29.49 -4.83
C ALA A 703 -30.38 -29.74 -5.95
N PHE A 704 -30.90 -30.96 -6.03
CA PHE A 704 -31.92 -31.36 -7.00
C PHE A 704 -32.59 -32.68 -6.59
N TYR A 705 -33.69 -33.02 -7.24
CA TYR A 705 -34.35 -34.31 -7.18
C TYR A 705 -34.02 -35.17 -8.39
N THR A 706 -33.88 -36.47 -8.16
CA THR A 706 -33.59 -37.49 -9.17
C THR A 706 -34.67 -38.58 -9.18
N THR A 707 -34.61 -39.58 -10.06
CA THR A 707 -35.58 -40.68 -10.09
C THR A 707 -35.05 -41.93 -9.40
N THR A 708 -35.93 -42.67 -8.72
CA THR A 708 -35.66 -44.01 -8.17
C THR A 708 -35.80 -45.12 -9.23
N SER A 709 -36.21 -44.78 -10.46
CA SER A 709 -36.33 -45.73 -11.56
C SER A 709 -34.96 -46.22 -12.02
N LYS A 710 -34.70 -47.51 -11.79
CA LYS A 710 -33.42 -48.14 -12.16
C LYS A 710 -33.20 -48.33 -13.66
N ASP A 711 -34.25 -48.09 -14.46
CA ASP A 711 -34.22 -48.14 -15.91
C ASP A 711 -33.74 -46.81 -16.54
N ALA A 712 -33.65 -45.74 -15.75
CA ALA A 712 -33.15 -44.44 -16.19
C ALA A 712 -31.60 -44.40 -16.28
N GLN A 713 -31.05 -43.27 -16.75
CA GLN A 713 -29.62 -43.14 -17.01
C GLN A 713 -28.82 -43.16 -15.71
N LYS A 714 -27.88 -44.09 -15.55
CA LYS A 714 -27.05 -44.20 -14.35
C LYS A 714 -26.07 -43.04 -14.25
N VAL A 715 -25.95 -42.46 -13.06
CA VAL A 715 -24.82 -41.59 -12.68
C VAL A 715 -23.91 -42.37 -11.75
N TYR A 716 -22.67 -42.61 -12.18
CA TYR A 716 -21.65 -43.31 -11.41
C TYR A 716 -20.91 -42.36 -10.48
N ARG A 717 -20.64 -42.77 -9.25
CA ARG A 717 -19.76 -42.05 -8.30
C ARG A 717 -18.43 -42.77 -8.20
N LEU A 718 -17.34 -42.02 -8.33
CA LEU A 718 -15.98 -42.53 -8.16
C LEU A 718 -15.26 -41.76 -7.08
N TYR A 719 -14.50 -42.47 -6.25
CA TYR A 719 -13.70 -41.90 -5.18
C TYR A 719 -12.20 -41.98 -5.47
N ASN A 720 -11.51 -40.85 -5.29
CA ASN A 720 -10.07 -40.78 -5.36
C ASN A 720 -9.46 -40.84 -3.95
N LYS A 721 -8.83 -41.98 -3.62
CA LYS A 721 -8.16 -42.18 -2.32
C LYS A 721 -6.94 -41.28 -2.07
N TYR A 722 -6.39 -40.64 -3.10
CA TYR A 722 -5.17 -39.84 -2.97
C TYR A 722 -5.46 -38.41 -2.48
N ASP A 723 -6.59 -37.83 -2.85
CA ASP A 723 -6.98 -36.47 -2.48
C ASP A 723 -8.37 -36.37 -1.83
N GLY A 724 -9.12 -37.48 -1.75
CA GLY A 724 -10.45 -37.51 -1.15
C GLY A 724 -11.57 -36.97 -2.06
N SER A 725 -11.28 -36.69 -3.33
CA SER A 725 -12.26 -36.15 -4.28
C SER A 725 -13.26 -37.20 -4.78
N HIS A 726 -14.45 -36.72 -5.14
CA HIS A 726 -15.49 -37.52 -5.79
C HIS A 726 -15.73 -37.02 -7.22
N HIS A 727 -15.94 -37.94 -8.16
CA HIS A 727 -16.33 -37.66 -9.54
C HIS A 727 -17.68 -38.29 -9.86
N TYR A 728 -18.49 -37.59 -10.66
CA TYR A 728 -19.82 -38.03 -11.07
C TYR A 728 -19.93 -38.02 -12.59
N THR A 729 -20.32 -39.16 -13.17
CA THR A 729 -20.44 -39.25 -14.62
C THR A 729 -21.54 -40.20 -15.07
N THR A 730 -22.20 -39.85 -16.18
CA THR A 730 -23.08 -40.78 -16.90
C THR A 730 -22.33 -41.61 -17.95
N ASP A 731 -21.09 -41.25 -18.26
CA ASP A 731 -20.27 -41.95 -19.25
C ASP A 731 -19.55 -43.14 -18.60
N LYS A 732 -19.95 -44.34 -19.04
CA LYS A 732 -19.32 -45.58 -18.60
C LYS A 732 -17.84 -45.66 -19.01
N ALA A 733 -17.45 -45.09 -20.15
CA ALA A 733 -16.07 -45.10 -20.60
C ALA A 733 -15.19 -44.19 -19.73
N GLU A 734 -15.69 -42.99 -19.36
CA GLU A 734 -15.01 -42.10 -18.41
C GLU A 734 -14.81 -42.79 -17.07
N ARG A 735 -15.84 -43.47 -16.55
CA ARG A 735 -15.72 -44.28 -15.33
C ARG A 735 -14.65 -45.37 -15.47
N ASP A 736 -14.72 -46.18 -16.52
CA ASP A 736 -13.81 -47.32 -16.71
C ASP A 736 -12.34 -46.82 -16.83
N ASN A 737 -12.10 -45.70 -17.52
CA ASN A 737 -10.78 -45.07 -17.61
C ASN A 737 -10.27 -44.60 -16.24
N LEU A 738 -11.14 -44.03 -15.41
CA LEU A 738 -10.77 -43.57 -14.06
C LEU A 738 -10.38 -44.75 -13.14
N LEU A 739 -11.01 -45.91 -13.30
CA LEU A 739 -10.62 -47.14 -12.59
C LEU A 739 -9.23 -47.62 -13.00
N GLU A 740 -8.88 -47.54 -14.29
CA GLU A 740 -7.54 -47.91 -14.77
C GLU A 740 -6.45 -47.01 -14.17
N VAL A 741 -6.76 -45.74 -13.90
CA VAL A 741 -5.82 -44.78 -13.28
C VAL A 741 -5.94 -44.70 -11.76
N GLY A 742 -6.65 -45.64 -11.13
CA GLY A 742 -6.58 -45.90 -9.69
C GLY A 742 -7.68 -45.27 -8.82
N TRP A 743 -8.75 -44.77 -9.43
CA TRP A 743 -9.98 -44.40 -8.71
C TRP A 743 -10.74 -45.65 -8.26
N THR A 744 -11.59 -45.50 -7.24
CA THR A 744 -12.44 -46.58 -6.72
C THR A 744 -13.88 -46.35 -7.19
N ASP A 745 -14.50 -47.37 -7.81
CA ASP A 745 -15.92 -47.33 -8.17
C ASP A 745 -16.75 -47.46 -6.88
N GLU A 746 -17.56 -46.45 -6.57
CA GLU A 746 -18.52 -46.49 -5.46
C GLU A 746 -19.92 -46.90 -5.92
N GLY A 747 -20.09 -47.18 -7.21
CA GLY A 747 -21.33 -47.66 -7.80
C GLY A 747 -22.21 -46.54 -8.37
N VAL A 748 -23.51 -46.83 -8.47
CA VAL A 748 -24.50 -45.89 -8.99
C VAL A 748 -24.92 -44.96 -7.86
N ALA A 749 -24.65 -43.66 -8.04
CA ALA A 749 -25.01 -42.61 -7.10
C ALA A 749 -26.53 -42.34 -7.12
N TRP A 750 -27.08 -42.24 -8.33
CA TRP A 750 -28.52 -42.07 -8.61
C TRP A 750 -28.83 -42.33 -10.10
N TYR A 751 -30.10 -42.18 -10.47
CA TYR A 751 -30.59 -42.37 -11.84
C TYR A 751 -31.21 -41.08 -12.41
N ALA A 752 -30.64 -40.54 -13.48
CA ALA A 752 -31.12 -39.34 -14.16
C ALA A 752 -32.18 -39.70 -15.22
N ALA A 753 -33.38 -39.14 -15.09
CA ALA A 753 -34.45 -39.28 -16.06
C ALA A 753 -34.21 -38.34 -17.24
N SER A 754 -34.13 -38.86 -18.46
CA SER A 754 -33.81 -38.06 -19.67
C SER A 754 -34.87 -37.01 -20.00
N ASP A 755 -36.08 -37.17 -19.48
CA ASP A 755 -37.24 -36.30 -19.62
C ASP A 755 -37.44 -35.33 -18.45
N ALA A 756 -36.53 -35.33 -17.45
CA ALA A 756 -36.58 -34.34 -16.38
C ALA A 756 -36.35 -32.90 -16.94
N PRO A 757 -37.03 -31.89 -16.37
CA PRO A 757 -37.15 -30.58 -17.00
C PRO A 757 -35.84 -29.78 -16.99
N ASP A 758 -34.99 -29.96 -15.97
CA ASP A 758 -33.84 -29.11 -15.73
C ASP A 758 -32.52 -29.76 -16.17
N SER A 759 -31.58 -28.93 -16.60
CA SER A 759 -30.24 -29.38 -17.01
C SER A 759 -29.25 -29.15 -15.88
N VAL A 760 -28.48 -30.18 -15.53
CA VAL A 760 -27.30 -30.04 -14.66
C VAL A 760 -26.08 -29.83 -15.54
N TYR A 761 -25.46 -28.67 -15.42
CA TYR A 761 -24.25 -28.31 -16.13
C TYR A 761 -23.00 -28.76 -15.36
N ARG A 762 -21.94 -29.13 -16.09
CA ARG A 762 -20.64 -29.54 -15.52
C ARG A 762 -19.54 -28.60 -16.00
N ALA A 763 -18.78 -28.02 -15.07
CA ALA A 763 -17.59 -27.23 -15.37
C ALA A 763 -16.34 -27.93 -14.87
N TYR A 764 -15.25 -27.86 -15.65
CA TYR A 764 -13.96 -28.44 -15.33
C TYR A 764 -12.89 -27.37 -15.11
N ASN A 765 -12.18 -27.48 -13.99
CA ASN A 765 -11.03 -26.65 -13.69
C ASN A 765 -9.73 -27.33 -14.13
N LYS A 766 -9.18 -26.90 -15.26
CA LYS A 766 -7.93 -27.45 -15.83
C LYS A 766 -6.69 -27.29 -14.94
N TYR A 767 -6.72 -26.42 -13.92
CA TYR A 767 -5.56 -26.13 -13.09
C TYR A 767 -5.43 -27.07 -11.89
N ASN A 768 -6.55 -27.52 -11.33
CA ASN A 768 -6.56 -28.40 -10.14
C ASN A 768 -7.32 -29.72 -10.35
N GLY A 769 -7.94 -29.92 -11.52
CA GLY A 769 -8.67 -31.13 -11.86
C GLY A 769 -10.11 -31.20 -11.32
N GLU A 770 -10.62 -30.13 -10.70
CA GLU A 770 -11.93 -30.09 -10.05
C GLU A 770 -13.08 -30.02 -11.05
N HIS A 771 -14.22 -30.60 -10.66
CA HIS A 771 -15.48 -30.47 -11.38
C HIS A 771 -16.55 -29.84 -10.49
N LEU A 772 -17.35 -28.95 -11.08
CA LEU A 772 -18.54 -28.39 -10.44
C LEU A 772 -19.79 -28.82 -11.21
N PHE A 773 -20.84 -29.15 -10.46
CA PHE A 773 -22.18 -29.45 -10.99
C PHE A 773 -23.18 -28.41 -10.49
N THR A 774 -23.92 -27.78 -11.41
CA THR A 774 -24.93 -26.78 -11.06
C THR A 774 -26.14 -26.81 -12.00
N LEU A 775 -27.32 -26.50 -11.45
CA LEU A 775 -28.53 -26.23 -12.24
C LEU A 775 -28.65 -24.75 -12.63
N ASP A 776 -27.85 -23.88 -12.00
CA ASP A 776 -27.85 -22.46 -12.26
C ASP A 776 -26.99 -22.14 -13.50
N ALA A 777 -27.67 -21.83 -14.59
CA ALA A 777 -27.03 -21.47 -15.85
C ALA A 777 -26.20 -20.17 -15.73
N ASP A 778 -26.50 -19.29 -14.78
CA ASP A 778 -25.73 -18.07 -14.53
C ASP A 778 -24.52 -18.34 -13.64
N GLU A 779 -24.61 -19.24 -12.65
CA GLU A 779 -23.44 -19.78 -11.93
C GLU A 779 -22.44 -20.41 -12.90
N MET A 780 -22.93 -21.22 -13.86
CA MET A 780 -22.11 -21.80 -14.91
C MET A 780 -21.39 -20.74 -15.74
N LYS A 781 -22.10 -19.72 -16.24
CA LYS A 781 -21.49 -18.61 -17.01
C LYS A 781 -20.45 -17.86 -16.19
N ASN A 782 -20.73 -17.60 -14.91
CA ASN A 782 -19.81 -16.88 -14.04
C ASN A 782 -18.51 -17.68 -13.83
N ILE A 783 -18.61 -18.99 -13.63
CA ILE A 783 -17.45 -19.85 -13.36
C ILE A 783 -16.61 -20.07 -14.61
N VAL A 784 -17.25 -20.18 -15.78
CA VAL A 784 -16.57 -20.18 -17.08
C VAL A 784 -15.84 -18.86 -17.32
N SER A 785 -16.44 -17.72 -16.94
CA SER A 785 -15.81 -16.40 -17.08
C SER A 785 -14.51 -16.24 -16.29
N VAL A 786 -14.35 -16.99 -15.19
CA VAL A 786 -13.13 -17.00 -14.37
C VAL A 786 -12.14 -18.12 -14.74
N GLY A 787 -12.34 -18.76 -15.89
CA GLY A 787 -11.34 -19.62 -16.54
C GLY A 787 -11.56 -21.13 -16.42
N TRP A 788 -12.72 -21.56 -15.93
CA TRP A 788 -13.15 -22.96 -16.00
C TRP A 788 -13.67 -23.31 -17.40
N ILE A 789 -13.63 -24.58 -17.75
CA ILE A 789 -14.08 -25.11 -19.04
C ILE A 789 -15.52 -25.61 -18.87
N ASP A 790 -16.45 -25.08 -19.66
CA ASP A 790 -17.81 -25.62 -19.76
C ASP A 790 -17.77 -26.99 -20.47
N GLU A 791 -18.16 -28.04 -19.78
CA GLU A 791 -18.28 -29.38 -20.35
C GLU A 791 -19.71 -29.72 -20.78
N GLY A 792 -20.63 -28.76 -20.69
CA GLY A 792 -22.01 -28.85 -21.12
C GLY A 792 -22.93 -29.50 -20.10
N VAL A 793 -24.06 -30.02 -20.60
CA VAL A 793 -25.08 -30.69 -19.78
C VAL A 793 -24.61 -32.11 -19.45
N ALA A 794 -24.35 -32.38 -18.17
CA ALA A 794 -23.96 -33.70 -17.70
C ALA A 794 -25.13 -34.68 -17.66
N PHE A 795 -26.28 -34.24 -17.16
CA PHE A 795 -27.53 -35.01 -17.11
C PHE A 795 -28.73 -34.10 -16.81
N LYS A 796 -29.93 -34.70 -16.84
CA LYS A 796 -31.20 -34.05 -16.52
C LYS A 796 -31.65 -34.35 -15.09
N ALA A 797 -32.25 -33.38 -14.41
CA ALA A 797 -32.76 -33.49 -13.05
C ALA A 797 -33.99 -32.58 -12.86
N THR A 798 -34.60 -32.62 -11.68
CA THR A 798 -35.65 -31.68 -11.27
C THR A 798 -35.09 -30.77 -10.19
N ALA A 799 -35.18 -29.45 -10.36
CA ALA A 799 -34.68 -28.49 -9.39
C ALA A 799 -35.33 -28.67 -8.01
N ALA A 800 -34.57 -28.37 -6.95
CA ALA A 800 -35.14 -28.27 -5.61
C ALA A 800 -35.94 -26.95 -5.49
N GLU A 801 -37.19 -27.04 -5.02
CA GLU A 801 -38.10 -25.89 -4.85
C GLU A 801 -37.65 -24.88 -3.79
#